data_AF-A0A0Q6DXW3-F1
#
_entry.id   AF-A0A0Q6DXW3-F1
#
_cell.length_a   1.000
_cell.length_b   1.000
_cell.length_c   1.000
_cell.angle_alpha   90.00
_cell.angle_beta   90.00
_cell.angle_gamma   90.00
#
_symmetry.space_group_name_H-M   'P 1'
#
loop_
_entity.id
_entity.type
_entity.pdbx_description
1 polymer ?
#
loop_
_entity_poly.entity_id
_entity_poly.type
_entity_poly.pdbx_seq_one_letter_code
_entity_poly.pdbx_strand_id
1 'polypeptide(L)'
;MPVISNLRRSPKRLLASALLGGLIAACFLVADLAGLFSALDNRLSELRFASQARAPTGDIVLVDIDARSIGEIGVWPWPRRLYGDLLSAAAKSGAAKVAFDIDFSSASNEADDAAFATALAGAGVETYLAAFAQPETAGATTLRMAMPIELLLRVSWPASVDVPLDADGQIRRFPHASDRAGETLASLPSVLAGRDGKGLFGIDYGISASDIPRVSFVDLLGGRIAPGVLSGKSLIVGASAVELHDLFSVPVFGTVSGSTVLALATETLLQNRDLAAHSFPAPIIALVALVALVLTARLRMGAAVGLLALAMLSLEATAWWLQLHGAIVLETARLQGGGLGIIVWTLLRELTLGRLRLWIARIQMTNTESMLERVVDASFDGIVILDDRGVVARANAEAAALLGLAMREFRRLDDLPEALQVSVRSLLRSGLQGGAPVDRTLRQIVLPVGADDRVLEYSIAPFEMKALGAHEASGAGSTLHLCLTLRDVTDRERSQARLRHLALHDSLTGLGNRRALEAAIAALSEVPGEAGGVALLVFDLDRFKAVNDTLGHGTGDEVLIETAARARQAFGPDAFLSRIGGDEFAVLLRCGGAEAACEAARRFLASVAEPFQIKGHRICVASSIGIGWWPPGTLNATDMLRQADTALYRAKSRSAATVVVFESGMDVDRLARLALEADIEQALDRGEFEVVYQPQVLLETAEIIGAEALVRWRHPVRGYVSPVQFIPVAEEMGFIHRLGAFVLEAACLEAAGWPAEVKLAVNVSALQFEAGDVVSAVRYALSRSGLAPGRLELEITESAFAAETSRLREALDALTALGIDFALDDYGTGYASIGYLHRFPISKIKIDRSFITDAPTHPQTVAVLRSILTLGDGLGIRVIAEGIETSEQADVLAALGCREGQGYLYSKPISGLAFRSIVNGLVNPPSPLLRIVA
;
A
#
# COMPACT_ATOMS: atom_id res chain seq x y z
N MET A 1 35.30 58.56 24.92
CA MET A 1 36.52 57.76 25.17
C MET A 1 36.12 56.30 25.36
N PRO A 2 36.83 55.35 24.73
CA PRO A 2 36.43 53.95 24.61
C PRO A 2 37.02 53.06 25.72
N VAL A 3 36.75 51.76 25.60
CA VAL A 3 37.43 50.60 26.21
C VAL A 3 36.76 49.98 27.46
N ILE A 4 36.63 48.65 27.37
CA ILE A 4 36.29 47.64 28.39
C ILE A 4 34.80 47.30 28.56
N SER A 5 34.26 46.54 27.62
CA SER A 5 33.46 45.34 27.96
C SER A 5 33.45 44.33 26.80
N ASN A 6 34.65 43.91 26.42
CA ASN A 6 34.83 42.70 25.63
C ASN A 6 34.93 41.52 26.60
N LEU A 7 34.30 40.39 26.25
CA LEU A 7 34.51 39.05 26.80
C LEU A 7 34.02 38.76 28.24
N ARG A 8 32.71 38.55 28.40
CA ARG A 8 32.21 37.34 29.09
C ARG A 8 30.99 36.78 28.34
N ARG A 9 31.25 36.18 27.18
CA ARG A 9 30.36 35.13 26.66
C ARG A 9 30.43 34.01 27.69
N SER A 10 29.37 33.80 28.48
CA SER A 10 29.37 32.74 29.49
C SER A 10 29.72 31.40 28.81
N PRO A 11 30.66 30.60 29.33
CA PRO A 11 31.07 29.34 28.71
C PRO A 11 29.89 28.41 28.40
N LYS A 12 28.82 28.49 29.22
CA LYS A 12 27.54 27.78 29.00
C LYS A 12 26.83 28.11 27.67
N ARG A 13 26.98 29.34 27.13
CA ARG A 13 26.35 29.77 25.87
C ARG A 13 27.06 29.20 24.64
N LEU A 14 28.39 29.18 24.67
CA LEU A 14 29.19 28.56 23.61
C LEU A 14 28.99 27.03 23.63
N LEU A 15 28.91 26.43 24.82
CA LEU A 15 28.65 25.01 25.00
C LEU A 15 27.28 24.58 24.44
N ALA A 16 26.21 25.31 24.76
CA ALA A 16 24.86 24.97 24.28
C ALA A 16 24.72 25.09 22.75
N SER A 17 25.32 26.13 22.16
CA SER A 17 25.32 26.30 20.70
C SER A 17 26.18 25.26 19.98
N ALA A 18 27.26 24.78 20.62
CA ALA A 18 28.13 23.73 20.10
C ALA A 18 27.47 22.35 20.20
N LEU A 19 26.78 22.05 21.32
CA LEU A 19 26.01 20.81 21.49
C LEU A 19 24.88 20.70 20.47
N LEU A 20 24.16 21.81 20.21
CA LEU A 20 23.10 21.83 19.21
C LEU A 20 23.66 21.64 17.77
N GLY A 21 24.79 22.27 17.47
CA GLY A 21 25.49 22.05 16.20
C GLY A 21 25.96 20.59 16.03
N GLY A 22 26.47 19.99 17.10
CA GLY A 22 26.86 18.58 17.14
C GLY A 22 25.68 17.63 16.93
N LEU A 23 24.52 17.93 17.50
CA LEU A 23 23.30 17.13 17.29
C LEU A 23 22.84 17.18 15.83
N ILE A 24 22.82 18.36 15.20
CA ILE A 24 22.44 18.51 13.79
C ILE A 24 23.43 17.77 12.88
N ALA A 25 24.73 17.84 13.16
CA ALA A 25 25.75 17.10 12.43
C ALA A 25 25.61 15.58 12.60
N ALA A 26 25.26 15.10 13.81
CA ALA A 26 24.99 13.68 14.04
C ALA A 26 23.76 13.20 13.28
N CYS A 27 22.67 13.97 13.26
CA CYS A 27 21.48 13.65 12.45
C CYS A 27 21.81 13.60 10.95
N PHE A 28 22.65 14.51 10.46
CA PHE A 28 23.11 14.50 9.07
C PHE A 28 23.91 13.24 8.73
N LEU A 29 24.86 12.85 9.60
CA LEU A 29 25.68 11.65 9.41
C LEU A 29 24.83 10.37 9.43
N VAL A 30 23.85 10.28 10.34
CA VAL A 30 22.92 9.15 10.40
C VAL A 30 22.08 9.08 9.12
N ALA A 31 21.62 10.21 8.60
CA ALA A 31 20.87 10.25 7.34
C ALA A 31 21.71 9.82 6.13
N ASP A 32 23.00 10.18 6.07
CA ASP A 32 23.92 9.76 5.00
C ASP A 32 24.24 8.27 5.08
N LEU A 33 24.54 7.75 6.28
CA LEU A 33 24.78 6.32 6.50
C LEU A 33 23.53 5.46 6.22
N ALA A 34 22.34 5.99 6.45
CA ALA A 34 21.08 5.33 6.13
C ALA A 34 20.72 5.37 4.63
N GLY A 35 21.55 6.00 3.77
CA GLY A 35 21.31 6.09 2.33
C GLY A 35 20.23 7.09 1.93
N LEU A 36 19.75 7.94 2.85
CA LEU A 36 18.65 8.89 2.59
C LEU A 36 19.01 9.89 1.48
N PHE A 37 20.26 10.36 1.45
CA PHE A 37 20.70 11.32 0.43
C PHE A 37 20.78 10.70 -0.97
N SER A 38 21.20 9.44 -1.09
CA SER A 38 21.19 8.73 -2.39
C SER A 38 19.76 8.52 -2.91
N ALA A 39 18.83 8.17 -2.03
CA ALA A 39 17.40 8.08 -2.39
C ALA A 39 16.83 9.45 -2.82
N LEU A 40 17.21 10.52 -2.12
CA LEU A 40 16.82 11.89 -2.48
C LEU A 40 17.43 12.34 -3.80
N ASP A 41 18.69 12.03 -4.09
CA ASP A 41 19.35 12.36 -5.35
C ASP A 41 18.68 11.65 -6.54
N ASN A 42 18.32 10.36 -6.38
CA ASN A 42 17.55 9.63 -7.39
C ASN A 42 16.19 10.28 -7.65
N ARG A 43 15.46 10.64 -6.59
CA ARG A 43 14.17 11.35 -6.71
C ARG A 43 14.30 12.73 -7.35
N LEU A 44 15.32 13.50 -7.01
CA LEU A 44 15.58 14.79 -7.64
C LEU A 44 15.92 14.62 -9.12
N SER A 45 16.72 13.62 -9.48
CA SER A 45 17.02 13.31 -10.88
C SER A 45 15.77 12.87 -11.65
N GLU A 46 14.91 12.05 -11.06
CA GLU A 46 13.60 11.65 -11.62
C GLU A 46 12.71 12.87 -11.90
N LEU A 47 12.58 13.79 -10.95
CA LEU A 47 11.81 15.04 -11.13
C LEU A 47 12.39 15.89 -12.26
N ARG A 48 13.72 15.95 -12.38
CA ARG A 48 14.38 16.66 -13.48
C ARG A 48 14.07 15.98 -14.82
N PHE A 49 14.05 14.65 -14.92
CA PHE A 49 13.66 13.94 -16.14
C PHE A 49 12.17 14.11 -16.48
N ALA A 50 11.27 14.01 -15.51
CA ALA A 50 9.83 14.18 -15.73
C ALA A 50 9.46 15.59 -16.23
N SER A 51 10.29 16.60 -15.91
CA SER A 51 10.14 17.96 -16.45
C SER A 51 10.65 18.13 -17.89
N GLN A 52 11.19 17.06 -18.49
CA GLN A 52 11.79 17.04 -19.82
C GLN A 52 10.98 16.14 -20.74
N ALA A 53 10.67 16.63 -21.94
CA ALA A 53 10.15 15.82 -23.03
C ALA A 53 11.07 15.98 -24.23
N ARG A 54 11.86 14.95 -24.53
CA ARG A 54 12.79 14.90 -25.65
C ARG A 54 12.29 13.88 -26.66
N ALA A 55 12.22 14.28 -27.93
CA ALA A 55 11.85 13.37 -29.00
C ALA A 55 13.00 12.35 -29.24
N PRO A 56 12.68 11.09 -29.57
CA PRO A 56 13.67 10.13 -30.06
C PRO A 56 14.24 10.59 -31.41
N THR A 57 15.40 10.06 -31.79
CA THR A 57 16.04 10.34 -33.10
C THR A 57 15.19 9.87 -34.27
N GLY A 58 14.40 8.81 -34.06
CA GLY A 58 13.58 8.16 -35.08
C GLY A 58 14.33 7.07 -35.86
N ASP A 59 15.58 6.79 -35.48
CA ASP A 59 16.44 5.77 -36.08
C ASP A 59 16.15 4.35 -35.55
N ILE A 60 15.48 4.25 -34.38
CA ILE A 60 15.07 2.99 -33.75
C ILE A 60 13.58 2.73 -33.99
N VAL A 61 13.23 1.47 -34.30
CA VAL A 61 11.85 1.00 -34.35
C VAL A 61 11.74 -0.27 -33.51
N LEU A 62 10.76 -0.32 -32.61
CA LEU A 62 10.44 -1.52 -31.85
C LEU A 62 9.54 -2.43 -32.70
N VAL A 63 9.92 -3.70 -32.82
CA VAL A 63 9.07 -4.75 -33.38
C VAL A 63 8.55 -5.57 -32.21
N ASP A 64 7.28 -5.36 -31.90
CA ASP A 64 6.62 -5.87 -30.70
C ASP A 64 6.08 -7.28 -30.90
N ILE A 65 6.56 -8.19 -30.06
CA ILE A 65 5.88 -9.45 -29.78
C ILE A 65 4.76 -9.13 -28.78
N ASP A 66 3.68 -8.55 -29.31
CA ASP A 66 2.50 -8.09 -28.58
C ASP A 66 1.44 -9.19 -28.41
N ALA A 67 0.45 -8.95 -27.54
CA ALA A 67 -0.63 -9.90 -27.29
C ALA A 67 -1.40 -10.29 -28.57
N ARG A 68 -1.48 -9.37 -29.55
CA ARG A 68 -2.08 -9.64 -30.85
C ARG A 68 -1.24 -10.64 -31.66
N SER A 69 0.08 -10.47 -31.68
CA SER A 69 0.98 -11.39 -32.37
C SER A 69 0.93 -12.78 -31.74
N ILE A 70 0.85 -12.87 -30.41
CA ILE A 70 0.65 -14.14 -29.70
C ILE A 70 -0.70 -14.77 -30.07
N GLY A 71 -1.78 -13.98 -30.11
CA GLY A 71 -3.10 -14.46 -30.50
C GLY A 71 -3.21 -14.94 -31.95
N GLU A 72 -2.52 -14.28 -32.90
CA GLU A 72 -2.56 -14.63 -34.33
C GLU A 72 -1.61 -15.79 -34.69
N ILE A 73 -0.41 -15.85 -34.09
CA ILE A 73 0.59 -16.90 -34.40
C ILE A 73 0.38 -18.17 -33.57
N GLY A 74 -0.02 -18.01 -32.30
CA GLY A 74 -0.20 -19.10 -31.35
C GLY A 74 0.89 -19.16 -30.27
N VAL A 75 1.13 -20.38 -29.78
CA VAL A 75 1.89 -20.63 -28.55
C VAL A 75 3.36 -20.22 -28.66
N TRP A 76 3.84 -19.42 -27.71
CA TRP A 76 5.25 -19.06 -27.51
C TRP A 76 6.00 -20.16 -26.73
N PRO A 77 7.31 -20.42 -26.97
CA PRO A 77 8.19 -19.79 -27.96
C PRO A 77 7.92 -20.26 -29.39
N TRP A 78 8.13 -19.36 -30.35
CA TRP A 78 7.82 -19.63 -31.75
C TRP A 78 8.93 -20.40 -32.49
N PRO A 79 8.58 -21.21 -33.52
CA PRO A 79 9.54 -21.86 -34.40
C PRO A 79 10.54 -20.88 -35.03
N ARG A 80 11.83 -21.23 -35.11
CA ARG A 80 12.86 -20.29 -35.58
C ARG A 80 12.73 -19.86 -37.03
N ARG A 81 12.07 -20.68 -37.85
CA ARG A 81 11.71 -20.30 -39.22
C ARG A 81 10.94 -18.97 -39.27
N LEU A 82 10.07 -18.68 -38.29
CA LEU A 82 9.31 -17.44 -38.24
C LEU A 82 10.19 -16.21 -38.04
N TYR A 83 11.28 -16.30 -37.25
CA TYR A 83 12.24 -15.20 -37.12
C TYR A 83 13.04 -15.00 -38.42
N GLY A 84 13.30 -16.07 -39.17
CA GLY A 84 13.88 -15.98 -40.52
C GLY A 84 12.96 -15.32 -41.55
N ASP A 85 11.66 -15.63 -41.48
CA ASP A 85 10.64 -14.98 -42.32
C ASP A 85 10.49 -13.51 -41.96
N LEU A 86 10.49 -13.17 -40.66
CA LEU A 86 10.48 -11.79 -40.17
C LEU A 86 11.72 -11.02 -40.65
N LEU A 87 12.92 -11.61 -40.55
CA LEU A 87 14.15 -10.99 -41.02
C LEU A 87 14.11 -10.73 -42.53
N SER A 88 13.56 -11.67 -43.30
CA SER A 88 13.35 -11.51 -44.73
C SER A 88 12.36 -10.39 -45.05
N ALA A 89 11.32 -10.22 -44.22
CA ALA A 89 10.37 -9.11 -44.33
C ALA A 89 11.03 -7.77 -44.00
N ALA A 90 11.80 -7.70 -42.90
CA ALA A 90 12.55 -6.52 -42.49
C ALA A 90 13.55 -6.06 -43.57
N ALA A 91 14.28 -6.99 -44.18
CA ALA A 91 15.20 -6.72 -45.28
C ALA A 91 14.49 -6.14 -46.50
N LYS A 92 13.34 -6.71 -46.89
CA LYS A 92 12.51 -6.18 -47.98
C LYS A 92 11.97 -4.78 -47.68
N SER A 93 11.72 -4.47 -46.41
CA SER A 93 11.29 -3.13 -45.95
C SER A 93 12.44 -2.14 -45.80
N GLY A 94 13.69 -2.54 -46.07
CA GLY A 94 14.86 -1.68 -46.08
C GLY A 94 15.49 -1.41 -44.71
N ALA A 95 15.27 -2.28 -43.72
CA ALA A 95 15.92 -2.16 -42.41
C ALA A 95 17.45 -2.20 -42.54
N ALA A 96 18.16 -1.35 -41.80
CA ALA A 96 19.62 -1.29 -41.82
C ALA A 96 20.25 -2.32 -40.87
N LYS A 97 19.67 -2.46 -39.68
CA LYS A 97 20.08 -3.41 -38.64
C LYS A 97 18.85 -4.07 -38.04
N VAL A 98 18.97 -5.33 -37.63
CA VAL A 98 17.94 -6.05 -36.87
C VAL A 98 18.57 -6.67 -35.64
N ALA A 99 18.05 -6.34 -34.47
CA ALA A 99 18.44 -6.96 -33.21
C ALA A 99 17.29 -7.81 -32.69
N PHE A 100 17.60 -9.03 -32.29
CA PHE A 100 16.64 -9.91 -31.62
C PHE A 100 16.97 -10.00 -30.14
N ASP A 101 16.09 -9.42 -29.32
CA ASP A 101 16.05 -9.59 -27.87
C ASP A 101 15.26 -10.87 -27.52
N ILE A 102 15.81 -12.01 -27.97
CA ILE A 102 15.22 -13.35 -27.85
C ILE A 102 16.34 -14.34 -27.54
N ASP A 103 16.09 -15.30 -26.65
CA ASP A 103 17.06 -16.32 -26.29
C ASP A 103 17.23 -17.37 -27.41
N PHE A 104 18.42 -17.38 -28.02
CA PHE A 104 18.83 -18.36 -29.02
C PHE A 104 19.96 -19.28 -28.54
N SER A 105 20.18 -19.39 -27.23
CA SER A 105 21.29 -20.15 -26.65
C SER A 105 21.12 -21.67 -26.65
N SER A 106 19.88 -22.16 -26.64
CA SER A 106 19.54 -23.59 -26.77
C SER A 106 19.19 -23.95 -28.21
N ALA A 107 19.46 -25.17 -28.69
CA ALA A 107 18.96 -25.60 -30.00
C ALA A 107 17.42 -25.71 -30.00
N SER A 108 16.78 -25.41 -31.14
CA SER A 108 15.33 -25.66 -31.32
C SER A 108 15.14 -27.02 -31.97
N ASN A 109 14.77 -27.08 -33.25
CA ASN A 109 14.90 -28.27 -34.07
C ASN A 109 15.87 -28.01 -35.24
N GLU A 110 16.52 -29.06 -35.74
CA GLU A 110 17.58 -28.93 -36.74
C GLU A 110 17.11 -28.25 -38.03
N ALA A 111 15.85 -28.47 -38.42
CA ALA A 111 15.27 -27.89 -39.64
C ALA A 111 15.01 -26.37 -39.51
N ASP A 112 14.50 -25.92 -38.37
CA ASP A 112 14.22 -24.51 -38.09
C ASP A 112 15.49 -23.73 -37.77
N ASP A 113 16.45 -24.35 -37.06
CA ASP A 113 17.79 -23.79 -36.81
C ASP A 113 18.53 -23.55 -38.14
N ALA A 114 18.48 -24.53 -39.05
CA ALA A 114 19.06 -24.39 -40.39
C ALA A 114 18.31 -23.37 -41.26
N ALA A 115 16.98 -23.31 -41.17
CA ALA A 115 16.18 -22.32 -41.89
C ALA A 115 16.51 -20.90 -41.44
N PHE A 116 16.61 -20.66 -40.13
CA PHE A 116 16.96 -19.35 -39.60
C PHE A 116 18.40 -18.96 -39.93
N ALA A 117 19.36 -19.89 -39.82
CA ALA A 117 20.74 -19.65 -40.25
C ALA A 117 20.85 -19.29 -41.74
N THR A 118 20.05 -19.95 -42.60
CA THR A 118 19.98 -19.64 -44.03
C THR A 118 19.39 -18.25 -44.27
N ALA A 119 18.34 -17.88 -43.53
CA ALA A 119 17.76 -16.54 -43.61
C ALA A 119 18.74 -15.45 -43.14
N LEU A 120 19.47 -15.67 -42.04
CA LEU A 120 20.52 -14.76 -41.55
C LEU A 120 21.61 -14.53 -42.61
N ALA A 121 22.08 -15.60 -43.26
CA ALA A 121 23.09 -15.50 -44.32
C ALA A 121 22.57 -14.81 -45.59
N GLY A 122 21.28 -14.95 -45.90
CA GLY A 122 20.67 -14.48 -47.15
C GLY A 122 19.96 -13.11 -47.08
N ALA A 123 19.68 -12.58 -45.89
CA ALA A 123 18.88 -11.37 -45.72
C ALA A 123 19.61 -10.08 -46.13
N GLY A 124 20.95 -10.04 -46.06
CA GLY A 124 21.74 -8.86 -46.40
C GLY A 124 21.58 -7.69 -45.43
N VAL A 125 21.10 -7.94 -44.21
CA VAL A 125 20.93 -6.96 -43.13
C VAL A 125 21.79 -7.35 -41.94
N GLU A 126 22.48 -6.39 -41.32
CA GLU A 126 23.27 -6.64 -40.12
C GLU A 126 22.36 -7.13 -38.99
N THR A 127 22.61 -8.34 -38.51
CA THR A 127 21.76 -8.97 -37.51
C THR A 127 22.52 -9.24 -36.22
N TYR A 128 21.93 -8.80 -35.11
CA TYR A 128 22.46 -8.94 -33.75
C TYR A 128 21.55 -9.86 -32.94
N LEU A 129 22.14 -10.83 -32.24
CA LEU A 129 21.42 -11.78 -31.40
C LEU A 129 21.79 -11.54 -29.93
N ALA A 130 20.78 -11.52 -29.07
CA ALA A 130 20.96 -11.30 -27.65
C ALA A 130 21.80 -12.41 -27.00
N ALA A 131 22.75 -11.98 -26.17
CA ALA A 131 23.48 -12.81 -25.24
C ALA A 131 23.09 -12.40 -23.81
N PHE A 132 22.64 -13.37 -23.03
CA PHE A 132 22.11 -13.15 -21.68
C PHE A 132 23.10 -13.66 -20.65
N ALA A 133 23.32 -12.93 -19.56
CA ALA A 133 24.03 -13.49 -18.42
C ALA A 133 23.11 -14.42 -17.62
N GLN A 134 23.43 -15.70 -17.64
CA GLN A 134 22.76 -16.74 -16.88
C GLN A 134 23.73 -17.32 -15.82
N PRO A 135 23.27 -17.76 -14.65
CA PRO A 135 24.12 -18.50 -13.72
C PRO A 135 24.73 -19.74 -14.42
N GLU A 136 26.04 -20.02 -14.23
CA GLU A 136 26.69 -21.21 -14.81
C GLU A 136 25.98 -22.52 -14.44
N THR A 137 25.40 -22.54 -13.25
CA THR A 137 24.53 -23.59 -12.69
C THR A 137 23.57 -22.93 -11.70
N ALA A 138 22.44 -23.57 -11.39
CA ALA A 138 21.54 -23.10 -10.34
C ALA A 138 22.32 -22.93 -9.02
N GLY A 139 22.48 -21.69 -8.54
CA GLY A 139 23.24 -21.35 -7.33
C GLY A 139 24.69 -20.89 -7.54
N ALA A 140 25.20 -20.81 -8.77
CA ALA A 140 26.52 -20.24 -9.03
C ALA A 140 26.50 -18.70 -8.92
N THR A 141 27.41 -18.12 -8.13
CA THR A 141 27.67 -16.67 -8.13
C THR A 141 28.39 -16.20 -9.40
N THR A 142 28.93 -17.14 -10.18
CA THR A 142 29.50 -16.90 -11.50
C THR A 142 28.41 -16.99 -12.57
N LEU A 143 28.13 -15.86 -13.20
CA LEU A 143 27.23 -15.75 -14.34
C LEU A 143 28.01 -16.10 -15.61
N ARG A 144 27.57 -17.13 -16.34
CA ARG A 144 27.98 -17.43 -17.72
C ARG A 144 27.20 -16.56 -18.69
N MET A 145 27.87 -16.10 -19.74
CA MET A 145 27.17 -15.53 -20.88
C MET A 145 26.56 -16.67 -21.71
N ALA A 146 25.23 -16.77 -21.75
CA ALA A 146 24.48 -17.64 -22.63
C ALA A 146 24.53 -17.05 -24.04
N MET A 147 25.45 -17.57 -24.85
CA MET A 147 25.65 -17.16 -26.23
C MET A 147 24.67 -17.89 -27.15
N PRO A 148 24.21 -17.24 -28.25
CA PRO A 148 23.48 -17.93 -29.31
C PRO A 148 24.23 -19.18 -29.80
N ILE A 149 23.50 -20.20 -30.28
CA ILE A 149 24.15 -21.43 -30.78
C ILE A 149 25.17 -21.13 -31.89
N GLU A 150 26.25 -21.91 -31.95
CA GLU A 150 27.36 -21.68 -32.89
C GLU A 150 26.91 -21.55 -34.35
N LEU A 151 25.88 -22.30 -34.75
CA LEU A 151 25.34 -22.26 -36.11
C LEU A 151 24.90 -20.84 -36.52
N LEU A 152 24.26 -20.12 -35.61
CA LEU A 152 23.76 -18.76 -35.86
C LEU A 152 24.89 -17.73 -35.74
N LEU A 153 25.84 -17.93 -34.82
CA LEU A 153 26.99 -17.03 -34.64
C LEU A 153 27.95 -16.99 -35.83
N ARG A 154 27.95 -18.00 -36.70
CA ARG A 154 28.74 -17.97 -37.94
C ARG A 154 28.30 -16.90 -38.93
N VAL A 155 27.06 -16.40 -38.79
CA VAL A 155 26.39 -15.51 -39.75
C VAL A 155 25.75 -14.30 -39.09
N SER A 156 25.91 -14.12 -37.79
CA SER A 156 25.36 -13.01 -37.00
C SER A 156 26.32 -12.60 -35.88
N TRP A 157 26.03 -11.48 -35.21
CA TRP A 157 26.87 -10.94 -34.15
C TRP A 157 26.16 -11.04 -32.79
N PRO A 158 26.81 -11.55 -31.74
CA PRO A 158 26.25 -11.53 -30.40
C PRO A 158 26.33 -10.12 -29.79
N ALA A 159 25.34 -9.74 -28.98
CA ALA A 159 25.39 -8.51 -28.20
C ALA A 159 24.76 -8.71 -26.81
N SER A 160 25.37 -8.15 -25.77
CA SER A 160 24.85 -8.29 -24.40
C SER A 160 23.62 -7.42 -24.19
N VAL A 161 22.56 -8.00 -23.62
CA VAL A 161 21.32 -7.29 -23.25
C VAL A 161 21.14 -7.20 -21.74
N ASP A 162 22.21 -7.42 -20.98
CA ASP A 162 22.15 -7.48 -19.52
C ASP A 162 21.74 -6.14 -18.91
N VAL A 163 20.65 -6.17 -18.14
CA VAL A 163 20.09 -4.98 -17.53
C VAL A 163 20.41 -4.94 -16.03
N PRO A 164 21.27 -4.03 -15.55
CA PRO A 164 21.59 -3.94 -14.13
C PRO A 164 20.48 -3.23 -13.36
N LEU A 165 20.03 -3.84 -12.26
CA LEU A 165 19.06 -3.27 -11.33
C LEU A 165 19.78 -2.47 -10.24
N ASP A 166 19.29 -1.26 -9.94
CA ASP A 166 19.68 -0.53 -8.74
C ASP A 166 19.07 -1.18 -7.49
N ALA A 167 19.53 -0.77 -6.29
CA ALA A 167 19.10 -1.34 -5.01
C ALA A 167 17.60 -1.22 -4.73
N ASP A 168 16.91 -0.29 -5.40
CA ASP A 168 15.46 -0.09 -5.33
C ASP A 168 14.69 -0.82 -6.45
N GLY A 169 15.36 -1.68 -7.22
CA GLY A 169 14.76 -2.49 -8.27
C GLY A 169 14.48 -1.73 -9.57
N GLN A 170 14.93 -0.48 -9.71
CA GLN A 170 14.78 0.28 -10.95
C GLN A 170 16.04 0.21 -11.81
N ILE A 171 15.87 0.36 -13.12
CA ILE A 171 16.98 0.49 -14.05
C ILE A 171 17.26 1.97 -14.26
N ARG A 172 18.47 2.42 -13.94
CA ARG A 172 18.91 3.79 -14.24
C ARG A 172 20.11 3.84 -15.16
N ARG A 173 20.81 2.72 -15.30
CA ARG A 173 22.12 2.63 -15.93
C ARG A 173 22.18 1.39 -16.82
N PHE A 174 23.04 1.46 -17.82
CA PHE A 174 23.31 0.36 -18.74
C PHE A 174 24.83 0.24 -18.95
N PRO A 175 25.41 -0.98 -19.07
CA PRO A 175 26.82 -1.13 -19.39
C PRO A 175 27.11 -0.79 -20.87
N HIS A 176 28.24 -0.14 -21.16
CA HIS A 176 28.72 -0.06 -22.54
C HIS A 176 29.12 -1.43 -23.08
N ALA A 177 29.77 -2.23 -22.25
CA ALA A 177 30.13 -3.62 -22.52
C ALA A 177 30.03 -4.42 -21.22
N SER A 178 29.65 -5.69 -21.34
CA SER A 178 29.57 -6.64 -20.25
C SER A 178 30.84 -7.50 -20.25
N ASP A 179 31.58 -7.47 -19.14
CA ASP A 179 32.78 -8.29 -18.93
C ASP A 179 32.46 -9.37 -17.90
N ARG A 180 32.19 -10.58 -18.38
CA ARG A 180 31.84 -11.73 -17.54
C ARG A 180 32.49 -13.00 -18.11
N ALA A 181 33.31 -13.67 -17.29
CA ALA A 181 34.06 -14.89 -17.63
C ALA A 181 35.20 -14.75 -18.68
N GLY A 182 35.80 -13.56 -18.82
CA GLY A 182 37.01 -13.36 -19.65
C GLY A 182 36.74 -13.00 -21.11
N GLU A 183 35.47 -12.90 -21.51
CA GLU A 183 35.03 -12.36 -22.81
C GLU A 183 34.30 -11.04 -22.59
N THR A 184 34.81 -9.97 -23.23
CA THR A 184 34.16 -8.65 -23.22
C THR A 184 33.21 -8.56 -24.41
N LEU A 185 31.91 -8.53 -24.14
CA LEU A 185 30.89 -8.39 -25.17
C LEU A 185 30.28 -6.98 -25.13
N ALA A 186 30.23 -6.32 -26.27
CA ALA A 186 29.57 -5.03 -26.38
C ALA A 186 28.06 -5.17 -26.10
N SER A 187 27.49 -4.17 -25.42
CA SER A 187 26.06 -4.13 -25.17
C SER A 187 25.29 -3.84 -26.46
N LEU A 188 24.07 -4.37 -26.57
CA LEU A 188 23.23 -4.14 -27.74
C LEU A 188 23.01 -2.65 -28.03
N PRO A 189 22.72 -1.78 -27.03
CA PRO A 189 22.63 -0.34 -27.27
C PRO A 189 23.90 0.28 -27.85
N SER A 190 25.07 -0.15 -27.38
CA SER A 190 26.37 0.35 -27.86
C SER A 190 26.63 -0.05 -29.31
N VAL A 191 26.29 -1.30 -29.67
CA VAL A 191 26.46 -1.83 -31.03
C VAL A 191 25.49 -1.19 -32.02
N LEU A 192 24.23 -1.02 -31.63
CA LEU A 192 23.24 -0.34 -32.48
C LEU A 192 23.61 1.14 -32.69
N ALA A 193 24.02 1.84 -31.64
CA ALA A 193 24.46 3.23 -31.70
C ALA A 193 25.87 3.43 -32.31
N GLY A 194 26.63 2.35 -32.53
CA GLY A 194 28.02 2.42 -33.04
C GLY A 194 28.97 3.13 -32.08
N ARG A 195 28.83 2.92 -30.77
CA ARG A 195 29.56 3.61 -29.71
C ARG A 195 30.24 2.64 -28.76
N ASP A 196 31.56 2.68 -28.75
CA ASP A 196 32.36 1.94 -27.77
C ASP A 196 32.59 2.77 -26.50
N GLY A 197 32.54 2.10 -25.34
CA GLY A 197 32.78 2.73 -24.05
C GLY A 197 33.14 1.70 -22.98
N LYS A 198 33.47 2.17 -21.78
CA LYS A 198 33.74 1.32 -20.62
C LYS A 198 32.90 1.76 -19.43
N GLY A 199 32.45 0.80 -18.64
CA GLY A 199 31.64 1.06 -17.45
C GLY A 199 30.15 1.27 -17.77
N LEU A 200 29.43 1.78 -16.77
CA LEU A 200 28.00 2.05 -16.83
C LEU A 200 27.75 3.49 -17.28
N PHE A 201 26.79 3.68 -18.19
CA PHE A 201 26.23 4.99 -18.53
C PHE A 201 24.79 5.09 -18.02
N GLY A 202 24.35 6.29 -17.65
CA GLY A 202 22.95 6.52 -17.26
C GLY A 202 22.03 6.63 -18.47
N ILE A 203 20.84 6.07 -18.37
CA ILE A 203 19.79 6.13 -19.40
C ILE A 203 19.03 7.45 -19.26
N ASP A 204 18.80 8.15 -20.37
CA ASP A 204 18.04 9.40 -20.37
C ASP A 204 16.53 9.14 -20.47
N TYR A 205 15.88 9.08 -19.30
CA TYR A 205 14.43 8.95 -19.17
C TYR A 205 13.66 10.24 -19.49
N GLY A 206 14.33 11.32 -19.92
CA GLY A 206 13.67 12.46 -20.56
C GLY A 206 13.29 12.19 -22.02
N ILE A 207 13.78 11.10 -22.63
CA ILE A 207 13.41 10.67 -23.98
C ILE A 207 12.03 10.01 -23.93
N SER A 208 11.10 10.52 -24.73
CA SER A 208 9.71 10.03 -24.76
C SER A 208 9.63 8.60 -25.30
N ALA A 209 9.40 7.63 -24.41
CA ALA A 209 9.28 6.23 -24.77
C ALA A 209 8.08 5.96 -25.69
N SER A 210 6.98 6.72 -25.52
CA SER A 210 5.77 6.58 -26.35
C SER A 210 5.95 7.07 -27.79
N ASP A 211 6.94 7.94 -28.03
CA ASP A 211 7.21 8.49 -29.36
C ASP A 211 8.17 7.62 -30.18
N ILE A 212 8.75 6.56 -29.58
CA ILE A 212 9.55 5.58 -30.31
C ILE A 212 8.60 4.78 -31.22
N PRO A 213 8.81 4.74 -32.55
CA PRO A 213 7.94 4.02 -33.45
C PRO A 213 7.87 2.52 -33.10
N ARG A 214 6.65 1.97 -33.10
CA ARG A 214 6.38 0.56 -32.78
C ARG A 214 5.60 -0.10 -33.90
N VAL A 215 5.92 -1.36 -34.17
CA VAL A 215 5.24 -2.18 -35.17
C VAL A 215 5.01 -3.57 -34.58
N SER A 216 3.78 -4.09 -34.72
CA SER A 216 3.46 -5.45 -34.30
C SER A 216 4.21 -6.50 -35.14
N PHE A 217 4.71 -7.57 -34.52
CA PHE A 217 5.46 -8.64 -35.18
C PHE A 217 4.69 -9.21 -36.37
N VAL A 218 3.39 -9.49 -36.20
CA VAL A 218 2.55 -10.04 -37.27
C VAL A 218 2.30 -9.06 -38.42
N ASP A 219 2.30 -7.76 -38.14
CA ASP A 219 2.12 -6.75 -39.19
C ASP A 219 3.38 -6.61 -40.04
N LEU A 220 4.58 -6.76 -39.44
CA LEU A 220 5.83 -6.87 -40.19
C LEU A 220 5.89 -8.15 -41.01
N LEU A 221 5.59 -9.29 -40.38
CA LEU A 221 5.61 -10.59 -41.05
C LEU A 221 4.61 -10.64 -42.23
N GLY A 222 3.42 -10.07 -42.03
CA GLY A 222 2.35 -10.00 -43.03
C GLY A 222 2.52 -8.90 -44.08
N GLY A 223 3.57 -8.07 -43.99
CA GLY A 223 3.81 -6.96 -44.92
C GLY A 223 2.75 -5.84 -44.83
N ARG A 224 2.07 -5.69 -43.69
CA ARG A 224 1.00 -4.72 -43.44
C ARG A 224 1.53 -3.36 -42.92
N ILE A 225 2.77 -3.02 -43.26
CA ILE A 225 3.42 -1.77 -42.85
C ILE A 225 3.43 -0.79 -44.03
N ALA A 226 3.26 0.50 -43.74
CA ALA A 226 3.41 1.54 -44.75
C ALA A 226 4.84 1.56 -45.36
N PRO A 227 4.97 1.78 -46.68
CA PRO A 227 6.28 1.84 -47.34
C PRO A 227 7.18 2.92 -46.72
N GLY A 228 8.43 2.56 -46.42
CA GLY A 228 9.45 3.51 -45.92
C GLY A 228 9.50 3.69 -44.40
N VAL A 229 8.58 3.09 -43.62
CA VAL A 229 8.59 3.19 -42.15
C VAL A 229 9.88 2.64 -41.53
N LEU A 230 10.44 1.59 -42.12
CA LEU A 230 11.63 0.87 -41.63
C LEU A 230 12.91 1.17 -42.41
N SER A 231 12.83 1.97 -43.48
CA SER A 231 13.95 2.19 -44.41
C SER A 231 15.11 2.92 -43.70
N GLY A 232 16.28 2.28 -43.66
CA GLY A 232 17.49 2.80 -43.02
C GLY A 232 17.50 2.76 -41.49
N LYS A 233 16.47 2.18 -40.86
CA LYS A 233 16.32 2.16 -39.39
C LYS A 233 16.85 0.87 -38.78
N SER A 234 17.18 0.93 -37.49
CA SER A 234 17.54 -0.24 -36.69
C SER A 234 16.29 -0.77 -35.98
N LEU A 235 16.03 -2.06 -36.14
CA LEU A 235 14.89 -2.74 -35.51
C LEU A 235 15.35 -3.44 -34.24
N ILE A 236 14.58 -3.32 -33.17
CA ILE A 236 14.73 -4.16 -31.96
C ILE A 236 13.47 -5.01 -31.85
N VAL A 237 13.62 -6.30 -32.07
CA VAL A 237 12.56 -7.30 -31.97
C VAL A 237 12.59 -7.88 -30.57
N GLY A 238 11.51 -7.73 -29.81
CA GLY A 238 11.48 -8.24 -28.43
C GLY A 238 10.08 -8.39 -27.86
N ALA A 239 10.02 -9.01 -26.69
CA ALA A 239 8.79 -9.20 -25.94
C ALA A 239 8.21 -7.85 -25.49
N SER A 240 6.89 -7.69 -25.63
CA SER A 240 6.16 -6.55 -25.07
C SER A 240 4.76 -6.88 -24.59
N ALA A 241 4.24 -8.06 -24.94
CA ALA A 241 3.11 -8.68 -24.28
C ALA A 241 3.40 -8.90 -22.79
N VAL A 242 2.44 -8.55 -21.93
CA VAL A 242 2.56 -8.72 -20.48
C VAL A 242 2.75 -10.20 -20.12
N GLU A 243 2.15 -11.08 -20.91
CA GLU A 243 2.18 -12.54 -20.81
C GLU A 243 3.60 -13.13 -20.96
N LEU A 244 4.53 -12.38 -21.56
CA LEU A 244 5.92 -12.80 -21.75
C LEU A 244 6.84 -12.37 -20.60
N HIS A 245 6.34 -11.62 -19.62
CA HIS A 245 7.02 -11.26 -18.37
C HIS A 245 8.36 -10.52 -18.53
N ASP A 246 8.61 -9.92 -19.70
CA ASP A 246 9.80 -9.10 -19.96
C ASP A 246 9.56 -7.63 -19.58
N LEU A 247 9.21 -7.40 -18.31
CA LEU A 247 8.80 -6.08 -17.80
C LEU A 247 9.75 -5.61 -16.70
N PHE A 248 10.18 -4.35 -16.79
CA PHE A 248 11.10 -3.74 -15.84
C PHE A 248 10.59 -2.40 -15.33
N SER A 249 10.92 -2.09 -14.08
CA SER A 249 10.66 -0.79 -13.47
C SER A 249 11.75 0.21 -13.86
N VAL A 250 11.34 1.36 -14.38
CA VAL A 250 12.21 2.45 -14.79
C VAL A 250 11.75 3.80 -14.22
N PRO A 251 12.68 4.74 -14.03
CA PRO A 251 12.35 6.14 -13.75
C PRO A 251 11.36 6.72 -14.75
N VAL A 252 10.48 7.61 -14.27
CA VAL A 252 9.51 8.39 -15.06
C VAL A 252 8.38 7.57 -15.70
N PHE A 253 8.69 6.49 -16.43
CA PHE A 253 7.71 5.74 -17.21
C PHE A 253 7.07 4.55 -16.45
N GLY A 254 7.51 4.26 -15.22
CA GLY A 254 6.96 3.16 -14.44
C GLY A 254 7.44 1.82 -14.97
N THR A 255 6.53 0.96 -15.43
CA THR A 255 6.87 -0.37 -15.94
C THR A 255 6.91 -0.38 -17.47
N VAL A 256 8.01 -0.81 -18.06
CA VAL A 256 8.22 -0.89 -19.53
C VAL A 256 8.83 -2.23 -19.93
N SER A 257 8.76 -2.61 -21.21
CA SER A 257 9.37 -3.86 -21.68
C SER A 257 10.90 -3.81 -21.74
N GLY A 258 11.58 -4.95 -21.67
CA GLY A 258 13.05 -5.04 -21.85
C GLY A 258 13.51 -4.43 -23.16
N SER A 259 12.81 -4.75 -24.25
CA SER A 259 12.97 -4.12 -25.57
C SER A 259 12.85 -2.58 -25.55
N THR A 260 11.95 -2.02 -24.72
CA THR A 260 11.81 -0.56 -24.55
C THR A 260 12.99 0.03 -23.79
N VAL A 261 13.52 -0.67 -22.77
CA VAL A 261 14.74 -0.24 -22.06
C VAL A 261 15.92 -0.19 -23.01
N LEU A 262 16.09 -1.22 -23.85
CA LEU A 262 17.14 -1.29 -24.87
C LEU A 262 17.01 -0.14 -25.88
N ALA A 263 15.80 0.17 -26.33
CA ALA A 263 15.56 1.30 -27.22
C ALA A 263 15.91 2.65 -26.56
N LEU A 264 15.48 2.89 -25.31
CA LEU A 264 15.81 4.11 -24.57
C LEU A 264 17.31 4.25 -24.33
N ALA A 265 18.01 3.17 -23.98
CA ALA A 265 19.46 3.16 -23.82
C ALA A 265 20.17 3.44 -25.16
N THR A 266 19.66 2.90 -26.27
CA THR A 266 20.21 3.13 -27.61
C THR A 266 20.02 4.59 -28.04
N GLU A 267 18.81 5.12 -27.86
CA GLU A 267 18.48 6.54 -28.12
C GLU A 267 19.34 7.49 -27.29
N THR A 268 19.59 7.14 -26.01
CA THR A 268 20.50 7.88 -25.13
C THR A 268 21.90 7.99 -25.73
N LEU A 269 22.43 6.88 -26.25
CA LEU A 269 23.75 6.87 -26.90
C LEU A 269 23.71 7.62 -28.23
N LEU A 270 22.75 7.37 -29.12
CA LEU A 270 22.63 8.07 -30.41
C LEU A 270 22.65 9.60 -30.23
N GLN A 271 22.04 10.10 -29.16
CA GLN A 271 21.95 11.53 -28.88
C GLN A 271 23.16 12.14 -28.13
N ASN A 272 24.23 11.37 -27.87
CA ASN A 272 25.41 11.81 -27.07
C ASN A 272 25.04 12.21 -25.64
N ARG A 273 24.24 11.38 -24.97
CA ARG A 273 23.76 11.64 -23.62
C ARG A 273 24.05 10.48 -22.67
N ASP A 274 25.24 9.90 -22.77
CA ASP A 274 25.78 8.96 -21.78
C ASP A 274 25.93 9.67 -20.42
N LEU A 275 24.84 9.66 -19.64
CA LEU A 275 24.73 10.40 -18.38
C LEU A 275 25.69 9.79 -17.35
N ALA A 276 26.87 10.37 -17.20
CA ALA A 276 27.81 9.99 -16.15
C ALA A 276 27.57 10.83 -14.90
N ALA A 277 27.38 10.16 -13.75
CA ALA A 277 27.33 10.81 -12.46
C ALA A 277 28.71 11.41 -12.14
N HIS A 278 28.77 12.74 -12.04
CA HIS A 278 30.01 13.44 -11.72
C HIS A 278 29.91 14.10 -10.34
N SER A 279 30.72 13.66 -9.39
CA SER A 279 30.89 14.33 -8.11
C SER A 279 31.84 15.53 -8.28
N PHE A 280 31.31 16.69 -8.69
CA PHE A 280 32.13 17.89 -8.79
C PHE A 280 32.47 18.47 -7.39
N PRO A 281 33.73 18.80 -7.09
CA PRO A 281 34.11 19.43 -5.81
C PRO A 281 33.71 20.92 -5.72
N ALA A 282 33.48 21.59 -6.85
CA ALA A 282 33.15 23.01 -6.90
C ALA A 282 31.88 23.44 -6.12
N PRO A 283 30.73 22.73 -6.21
CA PRO A 283 29.55 23.06 -5.41
C PRO A 283 29.74 22.84 -3.90
N ILE A 284 30.59 21.89 -3.49
CA ILE A 284 31.00 21.71 -2.08
C ILE A 284 31.80 22.94 -1.61
N ILE A 285 32.75 23.42 -2.43
CA ILE A 285 33.55 24.60 -2.13
C ILE A 285 32.66 25.87 -2.04
N ALA A 286 31.70 26.03 -2.94
CA ALA A 286 30.76 27.13 -2.94
C ALA A 286 29.86 27.14 -1.69
N LEU A 287 29.36 25.97 -1.26
CA LEU A 287 28.59 25.84 -0.03
C LEU A 287 29.45 26.18 1.19
N VAL A 288 30.67 25.67 1.28
CA VAL A 288 31.60 25.99 2.39
C VAL A 288 31.92 27.48 2.45
N ALA A 289 32.15 28.13 1.31
CA ALA A 289 32.40 29.58 1.25
C ALA A 289 31.18 30.41 1.67
N LEU A 290 29.97 30.00 1.26
CA LEU A 290 28.71 30.64 1.65
C LEU A 290 28.44 30.48 3.15
N VAL A 291 28.72 29.30 3.70
CA VAL A 291 28.60 29.02 5.13
C VAL A 291 29.60 29.85 5.93
N ALA A 292 30.85 29.96 5.47
CA ALA A 292 31.84 30.83 6.08
C ALA A 292 31.40 32.30 6.03
N LEU A 293 30.81 32.76 4.92
CA LEU A 293 30.27 34.12 4.78
C LEU A 293 29.12 34.37 5.77
N VAL A 294 28.17 33.45 5.90
CA VAL A 294 27.02 33.58 6.82
C VAL A 294 27.46 33.54 8.29
N LEU A 295 28.46 32.73 8.62
CA LEU A 295 29.01 32.64 9.97
C LEU A 295 29.85 33.87 10.36
N THR A 296 30.51 34.52 9.40
CA THR A 296 31.39 35.68 9.63
C THR A 296 30.69 37.03 9.46
N ALA A 297 29.67 37.11 8.61
CA ALA A 297 28.94 38.35 8.36
C ALA A 297 27.93 38.64 9.47
N ARG A 298 27.86 39.90 9.91
CA ARG A 298 26.85 40.39 10.89
C ARG A 298 25.48 40.61 10.24
N LEU A 299 25.00 39.63 9.49
CA LEU A 299 23.70 39.71 8.81
C LEU A 299 22.55 39.55 9.81
N ARG A 300 21.43 40.22 9.54
CA ARG A 300 20.17 39.98 10.27
C ARG A 300 19.68 38.57 9.95
N MET A 301 19.03 37.90 10.91
CA MET A 301 18.56 36.51 10.76
C MET A 301 17.85 36.23 9.44
N GLY A 302 16.87 37.07 9.09
CA GLY A 302 16.10 36.92 7.85
C GLY A 302 16.96 37.04 6.60
N ALA A 303 18.00 37.88 6.61
CA ALA A 303 18.92 38.03 5.48
C ALA A 303 19.85 36.81 5.35
N ALA A 304 20.33 36.26 6.47
CA ALA A 304 21.15 35.05 6.48
C ALA A 304 20.38 33.81 5.99
N VAL A 305 19.15 33.61 6.48
CA VAL A 305 18.27 32.52 6.03
C VAL A 305 17.88 32.69 4.57
N GLY A 306 17.53 33.91 4.14
CA GLY A 306 17.17 34.19 2.76
C GLY A 306 18.32 33.94 1.78
N LEU A 307 19.56 34.30 2.13
CA LEU A 307 20.74 34.08 1.30
C LEU A 307 21.07 32.59 1.16
N LEU A 308 20.95 31.80 2.23
CA LEU A 308 21.13 30.35 2.19
C LEU A 308 20.06 29.66 1.35
N ALA A 309 18.79 30.03 1.53
CA ALA A 309 17.69 29.49 0.74
C ALA A 309 17.84 29.81 -0.76
N LEU A 310 18.27 31.04 -1.10
CA LEU A 310 18.51 31.43 -2.49
C LEU A 310 19.65 30.64 -3.12
N ALA A 311 20.74 30.39 -2.39
CA ALA A 311 21.84 29.59 -2.89
C ALA A 311 21.46 28.12 -3.10
N MET A 312 20.68 27.54 -2.17
CA MET A 312 20.11 26.20 -2.29
C MET A 312 19.22 26.06 -3.54
N LEU A 313 18.36 27.05 -3.81
CA LEU A 313 17.54 27.07 -5.02
C LEU A 313 18.37 27.24 -6.29
N SER A 314 19.40 28.08 -6.24
CA SER A 314 20.31 28.31 -7.38
C SER A 314 21.11 27.05 -7.73
N LEU A 315 21.49 26.26 -6.71
CA LEU A 315 22.16 24.98 -6.88
C LEU A 315 21.26 23.99 -7.63
N GLU A 316 19.99 23.85 -7.24
CA GLU A 316 19.05 22.98 -7.96
C GLU A 316 18.76 23.46 -9.38
N ALA A 317 18.58 24.77 -9.58
CA ALA A 317 18.36 25.33 -10.91
C ALA A 317 19.56 25.07 -11.84
N THR A 318 20.78 25.14 -11.30
CA THR A 318 22.01 24.83 -12.04
C THR A 318 22.10 23.35 -12.38
N ALA A 319 21.78 22.47 -11.42
CA ALA A 319 21.77 21.02 -11.65
C ALA A 319 20.74 20.61 -12.71
N TRP A 320 19.54 21.20 -12.66
CA TRP A 320 18.51 21.01 -13.69
C TRP A 320 18.98 21.50 -15.06
N TRP A 321 19.59 22.70 -15.15
CA TRP A 321 20.09 23.25 -16.41
C TRP A 321 21.22 22.39 -17.02
N LEU A 322 22.14 21.91 -16.19
CA LEU A 322 23.24 21.04 -16.61
C LEU A 322 22.75 19.66 -17.08
N GLN A 323 21.73 19.09 -16.43
CA GLN A 323 21.13 17.84 -16.89
C GLN A 323 20.41 18.04 -18.23
N LEU A 324 19.69 19.15 -18.38
CA LEU A 324 18.95 19.48 -19.59
C LEU A 324 19.86 19.67 -20.82
N HIS A 325 20.91 20.48 -20.69
CA HIS A 325 21.76 20.88 -21.82
C HIS A 325 23.07 20.11 -21.93
N GLY A 326 23.65 19.70 -20.80
CA GLY A 326 24.98 19.11 -20.73
C GLY A 326 25.02 17.59 -20.52
N ALA A 327 23.87 16.93 -20.33
CA ALA A 327 23.81 15.51 -19.95
C ALA A 327 24.66 15.18 -18.71
N ILE A 328 24.72 16.12 -17.76
CA ILE A 328 25.44 15.96 -16.49
C ILE A 328 24.44 15.85 -15.36
N VAL A 329 24.48 14.74 -14.62
CA VAL A 329 23.68 14.55 -13.41
C VAL A 329 24.51 14.94 -12.19
N LEU A 330 24.05 15.96 -11.46
CA LEU A 330 24.65 16.40 -10.20
C LEU A 330 23.87 15.86 -8.99
N GLU A 331 24.60 15.25 -8.07
CA GLU A 331 24.14 14.90 -6.72
C GLU A 331 24.10 16.17 -5.85
N THR A 332 22.90 16.61 -5.48
CA THR A 332 22.68 17.86 -4.73
C THR A 332 22.11 17.61 -3.34
N ALA A 333 21.55 16.44 -3.05
CA ALA A 333 20.83 16.15 -1.81
C ALA A 333 21.67 16.39 -0.55
N ARG A 334 22.95 15.99 -0.55
CA ARG A 334 23.87 16.24 0.59
C ARG A 334 24.09 17.74 0.84
N LEU A 335 24.21 18.53 -0.23
CA LEU A 335 24.42 19.98 -0.13
C LEU A 335 23.14 20.67 0.36
N GLN A 336 21.98 20.23 -0.10
CA GLN A 336 20.68 20.71 0.38
C GLN A 336 20.47 20.38 1.86
N GLY A 337 20.75 19.14 2.27
CA GLY A 337 20.65 18.70 3.66
C GLY A 337 21.57 19.51 4.59
N GLY A 338 22.81 19.75 4.16
CA GLY A 338 23.77 20.59 4.88
C GLY A 338 23.28 22.04 5.02
N GLY A 339 22.79 22.63 3.93
CA GLY A 339 22.21 23.99 3.94
C GLY A 339 21.02 24.13 4.88
N LEU A 340 20.09 23.16 4.85
CA LEU A 340 18.93 23.12 5.73
C LEU A 340 19.33 23.01 7.21
N GLY A 341 20.31 22.15 7.53
CA GLY A 341 20.83 22.02 8.89
C GLY A 341 21.37 23.34 9.44
N ILE A 342 22.01 24.15 8.59
CA ILE A 342 22.56 25.46 8.97
C ILE A 342 21.46 26.50 9.16
N ILE A 343 20.39 26.48 8.35
CA ILE A 343 19.19 27.31 8.56
C ILE A 343 18.56 26.99 9.92
N VAL A 344 18.33 25.70 10.21
CA VAL A 344 17.74 25.24 11.48
C VAL A 344 18.60 25.67 12.67
N TRP A 345 19.93 25.47 12.58
CA TRP A 345 20.86 25.91 13.60
C TRP A 345 20.79 27.42 13.84
N THR A 346 20.73 28.22 12.77
CA THR A 346 20.67 29.70 12.85
C THR A 346 19.38 30.18 13.52
N LEU A 347 18.23 29.58 13.20
CA LEU A 347 16.93 29.93 13.79
C LEU A 347 16.87 29.59 15.29
N LEU A 348 17.33 28.40 15.68
CA LEU A 348 17.30 27.94 17.07
C LEU A 348 18.26 28.74 17.98
N ARG A 349 19.40 29.17 17.45
CA ARG A 349 20.36 30.04 18.16
C ARG A 349 19.73 31.38 18.56
N GLU A 350 18.81 31.93 17.77
CA GLU A 350 18.24 33.26 18.01
C GLU A 350 17.06 33.24 18.99
N LEU A 351 16.22 32.20 18.91
CA LEU A 351 15.07 31.99 19.82
C LEU A 351 15.50 31.83 21.29
N THR A 352 16.66 31.22 21.54
CA THR A 352 17.22 31.04 22.88
C THR A 352 17.80 32.34 23.47
N LEU A 353 18.21 33.30 22.64
CA LEU A 353 18.76 34.59 23.06
C LEU A 353 17.69 35.64 23.37
N GLY A 354 16.53 35.59 22.70
CA GLY A 354 15.43 36.54 22.90
C GLY A 354 14.73 36.41 24.25
N ARG A 355 14.50 35.18 24.71
CA ARG A 355 13.77 34.91 25.97
C ARG A 355 14.56 35.30 27.23
N LEU A 356 15.88 35.19 27.20
CA LEU A 356 16.73 35.48 28.37
C LEU A 356 16.85 37.00 28.65
N ARG A 357 16.73 37.84 27.63
CA ARG A 357 16.82 39.31 27.75
C ARG A 357 15.58 39.92 28.39
N LEU A 358 14.40 39.36 28.11
CA LEU A 358 13.12 39.84 28.65
C LEU A 358 12.92 39.45 30.12
N TRP A 359 13.56 38.37 30.57
CA TRP A 359 13.45 37.88 31.95
C TRP A 359 14.25 38.74 32.95
N ILE A 360 15.43 39.23 32.56
CA ILE A 360 16.34 39.99 33.45
C ILE A 360 15.87 41.44 33.67
N ALA A 361 15.15 42.04 32.72
CA ALA A 361 14.69 43.43 32.82
C ALA A 361 13.46 43.63 33.73
N ARG A 362 12.73 42.57 34.06
CA ARG A 362 11.37 42.67 34.64
C ARG A 362 11.31 42.61 36.18
N ILE A 363 12.43 42.29 36.83
CA ILE A 363 12.45 41.91 38.26
C ILE A 363 12.78 43.08 39.21
N GLN A 364 13.36 44.20 38.76
CA GLN A 364 14.07 45.10 39.69
C GLN A 364 13.55 46.53 39.92
N MET A 365 12.48 47.03 39.28
CA MET A 365 12.06 48.42 39.50
C MET A 365 10.56 48.58 39.70
N THR A 366 10.17 49.01 40.92
CA THR A 366 8.87 49.63 41.32
C THR A 366 7.65 48.71 41.41
N ASN A 367 6.99 48.63 42.59
CA ASN A 367 5.52 48.55 42.81
C ASN A 367 5.19 47.78 44.11
N THR A 368 5.14 48.44 45.26
CA THR A 368 4.44 47.87 46.44
C THR A 368 3.23 48.71 46.84
N GLU A 369 3.24 50.03 46.62
CA GLU A 369 2.05 50.87 46.81
C GLU A 369 1.23 51.11 45.53
N SER A 370 1.86 51.28 44.37
CA SER A 370 1.16 51.28 43.08
C SER A 370 0.63 49.90 42.68
N MET A 371 1.00 48.84 43.42
CA MET A 371 0.59 47.47 43.12
C MET A 371 -0.88 47.25 43.43
N LEU A 372 -1.43 47.79 44.53
CA LEU A 372 -2.84 47.58 44.87
C LEU A 372 -3.78 48.37 43.95
N GLU A 373 -3.41 49.61 43.60
CA GLU A 373 -4.16 50.39 42.60
C GLU A 373 -4.06 49.75 41.21
N ARG A 374 -2.86 49.33 40.78
CA ARG A 374 -2.70 48.60 39.52
C ARG A 374 -3.31 47.21 39.56
N VAL A 375 -3.47 46.56 40.71
CA VAL A 375 -4.09 45.22 40.80
C VAL A 375 -5.60 45.31 40.60
N VAL A 376 -6.25 46.34 41.13
CA VAL A 376 -7.68 46.59 40.85
C VAL A 376 -7.89 47.09 39.42
N ASP A 377 -7.03 48.00 38.94
CA ASP A 377 -7.16 48.57 37.58
C ASP A 377 -6.64 47.63 36.48
N ALA A 378 -5.78 46.65 36.79
CA ALA A 378 -5.33 45.60 35.87
C ALA A 378 -6.00 44.24 36.13
N SER A 379 -7.03 44.21 36.99
CA SER A 379 -7.90 43.04 37.11
C SER A 379 -8.62 42.83 35.78
N PHE A 380 -8.55 41.59 35.26
CA PHE A 380 -9.30 41.18 34.07
C PHE A 380 -10.81 41.11 34.32
N ASP A 381 -11.22 41.05 35.58
CA ASP A 381 -12.61 41.10 35.99
C ASP A 381 -12.98 42.57 36.30
N GLY A 382 -14.16 42.99 35.84
CA GLY A 382 -14.74 44.29 36.16
C GLY A 382 -15.13 44.37 37.63
N ILE A 383 -14.55 45.32 38.36
CA ILE A 383 -14.78 45.49 39.80
C ILE A 383 -15.54 46.80 40.03
N VAL A 384 -16.67 46.72 40.72
CA VAL A 384 -17.45 47.87 41.19
C VAL A 384 -17.67 47.74 42.70
N ILE A 385 -17.23 48.74 43.46
CA ILE A 385 -17.40 48.82 44.91
C ILE A 385 -18.46 49.88 45.21
N LEU A 386 -19.49 49.47 45.95
CA LEU A 386 -20.62 50.30 46.35
C LEU A 386 -20.63 50.45 47.87
N ASP A 387 -20.97 51.63 48.37
CA ASP A 387 -21.22 51.87 49.79
C ASP A 387 -22.64 51.44 50.23
N ASP A 388 -22.93 51.60 51.52
CA ASP A 388 -24.22 51.31 52.16
C ASP A 388 -25.38 52.16 51.63
N ARG A 389 -25.10 53.25 50.89
CA ARG A 389 -26.07 54.14 50.24
C ARG A 389 -26.19 53.87 48.74
N GLY A 390 -25.47 52.88 48.21
CA GLY A 390 -25.48 52.54 46.79
C GLY A 390 -24.72 53.55 45.92
N VAL A 391 -23.81 54.33 46.49
CA VAL A 391 -22.88 55.19 45.74
C VAL A 391 -21.66 54.36 45.35
N VAL A 392 -21.20 54.50 44.11
CA VAL A 392 -20.00 53.80 43.61
C VAL A 392 -18.78 54.46 44.25
N ALA A 393 -18.19 53.79 45.24
CA ALA A 393 -16.95 54.19 45.88
C ALA A 393 -15.75 54.01 44.94
N ARG A 394 -15.77 52.95 44.12
CA ARG A 394 -14.74 52.69 43.10
C ARG A 394 -15.27 51.83 41.97
N ALA A 395 -14.84 52.09 40.75
CA ALA A 395 -15.00 51.18 39.61
C ALA A 395 -13.69 51.19 38.80
N ASN A 396 -13.27 50.03 38.28
CA ASN A 396 -12.14 49.96 37.36
C ASN A 396 -12.59 50.15 35.91
N ALA A 397 -11.64 50.44 35.00
CA ALA A 397 -11.95 50.69 33.59
C ALA A 397 -12.59 49.46 32.90
N GLU A 398 -12.24 48.25 33.34
CA GLU A 398 -12.79 47.01 32.81
C GLU A 398 -14.29 46.87 33.12
N ALA A 399 -14.76 47.27 34.31
CA ALA A 399 -16.18 47.28 34.64
C ALA A 399 -17.00 48.18 33.71
N ALA A 400 -16.45 49.34 33.32
CA ALA A 400 -17.10 50.23 32.36
C ALA A 400 -17.12 49.65 30.94
N ALA A 401 -16.02 49.02 30.51
CA ALA A 401 -15.94 48.37 29.21
C ALA A 401 -16.90 47.18 29.08
N LEU A 402 -17.01 46.34 30.12
CA LEU A 402 -17.89 45.18 30.13
C LEU A 402 -19.38 45.54 30.16
N LEU A 403 -19.74 46.63 30.84
CA LEU A 403 -21.13 47.09 30.94
C LEU A 403 -21.53 48.06 29.81
N GLY A 404 -20.59 48.49 28.96
CA GLY A 404 -20.86 49.39 27.83
C GLY A 404 -21.22 50.83 28.23
N LEU A 405 -20.81 51.27 29.42
CA LEU A 405 -21.14 52.58 30.00
C LEU A 405 -19.87 53.45 30.09
N ALA A 406 -19.99 54.77 30.01
CA ALA A 406 -18.81 55.63 30.18
C ALA A 406 -18.42 55.74 31.66
N MET A 407 -17.12 55.72 32.01
CA MET A 407 -16.62 55.80 33.39
C MET A 407 -17.21 56.97 34.22
N ARG A 408 -17.58 58.08 33.56
CA ARG A 408 -18.21 59.26 34.20
C ARG A 408 -19.65 59.03 34.69
N GLU A 409 -20.30 58.00 34.19
CA GLU A 409 -21.69 57.59 34.47
C GLU A 409 -21.77 56.60 35.64
N PHE A 410 -20.65 56.02 36.10
CA PHE A 410 -20.62 55.13 37.27
C PHE A 410 -20.60 55.90 38.58
N ARG A 411 -21.76 56.40 39.04
CA ARG A 411 -21.82 57.16 40.30
C ARG A 411 -22.74 56.53 41.32
N ARG A 412 -23.81 55.86 40.88
CA ARG A 412 -24.82 55.26 41.74
C ARG A 412 -25.23 53.90 41.22
N LEU A 413 -25.85 53.13 42.10
CA LEU A 413 -26.43 51.83 41.78
C LEU A 413 -27.43 51.91 40.62
N ASP A 414 -28.16 53.01 40.50
CA ASP A 414 -29.17 53.23 39.46
C ASP A 414 -28.57 53.35 38.04
N ASP A 415 -27.25 53.54 37.93
CA ASP A 415 -26.53 53.64 36.66
C ASP A 415 -26.13 52.25 36.11
N LEU A 416 -26.26 51.18 36.90
CA LEU A 416 -25.97 49.80 36.46
C LEU A 416 -27.16 49.17 35.70
N PRO A 417 -26.95 48.14 34.85
CA PRO A 417 -28.05 47.41 34.23
C PRO A 417 -29.09 46.88 35.24
N GLU A 418 -30.37 46.93 34.88
CA GLU A 418 -31.51 46.63 35.77
C GLU A 418 -31.38 45.27 36.48
N ALA A 419 -30.89 44.25 35.78
CA ALA A 419 -30.65 42.92 36.35
C ALA A 419 -29.63 42.90 37.52
N LEU A 420 -28.61 43.76 37.46
CA LEU A 420 -27.62 43.92 38.53
C LEU A 420 -28.18 44.77 39.67
N GLN A 421 -28.99 45.79 39.37
CA GLN A 421 -29.64 46.62 40.39
C GLN A 421 -30.52 45.79 41.33
N VAL A 422 -31.32 44.88 40.78
CA VAL A 422 -32.21 44.01 41.56
C VAL A 422 -31.41 43.12 42.53
N SER A 423 -30.31 42.52 42.05
CA SER A 423 -29.44 41.65 42.87
C SER A 423 -28.74 42.41 43.99
N VAL A 424 -28.21 43.60 43.71
CA VAL A 424 -27.52 44.44 44.71
C VAL A 424 -28.52 45.00 45.75
N ARG A 425 -29.69 45.49 45.31
CA ARG A 425 -30.73 46.01 46.23
C ARG A 425 -31.27 44.93 47.16
N SER A 426 -31.40 43.70 46.68
CA SER A 426 -31.78 42.55 47.50
C SER A 426 -30.75 42.29 48.61
N LEU A 427 -29.47 42.32 48.27
CA LEU A 427 -28.38 42.08 49.22
C LEU A 427 -28.19 43.21 50.24
N LEU A 428 -28.26 44.47 49.83
CA LEU A 428 -28.22 45.64 50.74
C LEU A 428 -29.33 45.57 51.81
N ARG A 429 -30.55 45.16 51.41
CA ARG A 429 -31.67 44.99 52.34
C ARG A 429 -31.45 43.85 53.34
N SER A 430 -30.79 42.76 52.91
CA SER A 430 -30.48 41.61 53.79
C SER A 430 -29.29 41.84 54.73
N GLY A 431 -28.25 42.56 54.29
CA GLY A 431 -27.02 42.81 55.06
C GLY A 431 -27.18 43.77 56.23
N LEU A 432 -28.16 44.67 56.18
CA LEU A 432 -28.46 45.61 57.26
C LEU A 432 -29.18 44.96 58.47
N GLN A 433 -29.63 43.70 58.36
CA GLN A 433 -30.39 43.00 59.42
C GLN A 433 -29.56 42.02 60.28
N GLY A 434 -28.23 42.02 60.13
CA GLY A 434 -27.31 41.28 60.98
C GLY A 434 -26.74 40.03 60.29
N GLY A 435 -25.43 40.08 60.01
CA GLY A 435 -24.62 38.93 59.61
C GLY A 435 -25.10 38.23 58.32
N ALA A 436 -25.08 38.93 57.19
CA ALA A 436 -25.41 38.29 55.90
C ALA A 436 -24.41 37.16 55.58
N PRO A 437 -24.87 35.95 55.19
CA PRO A 437 -24.02 34.96 54.57
C PRO A 437 -23.41 35.55 53.30
N VAL A 438 -22.15 35.24 53.02
CA VAL A 438 -21.52 35.62 51.75
C VAL A 438 -22.24 34.89 50.60
N ASP A 439 -23.19 35.55 49.94
CA ASP A 439 -23.86 35.01 48.75
C ASP A 439 -22.88 35.03 47.58
N ARG A 440 -22.05 33.98 47.46
CA ARG A 440 -21.15 33.75 46.33
C ARG A 440 -21.84 33.06 45.16
N THR A 441 -23.16 33.16 45.05
CA THR A 441 -23.87 32.51 43.94
C THR A 441 -23.54 33.24 42.65
N LEU A 442 -22.81 32.56 41.76
CA LEU A 442 -22.49 33.05 40.43
C LEU A 442 -23.79 33.13 39.61
N ARG A 443 -24.07 34.31 39.07
CA ARG A 443 -25.24 34.57 38.23
C ARG A 443 -24.76 35.03 36.87
N GLN A 444 -25.49 34.66 35.81
CA GLN A 444 -25.16 35.06 34.45
C GLN A 444 -26.19 36.04 33.90
N ILE A 445 -25.72 37.02 33.14
CA ILE A 445 -26.55 37.95 32.37
C ILE A 445 -26.01 38.05 30.95
N VAL A 446 -26.92 38.13 30.00
CA VAL A 446 -26.58 38.45 28.62
C VAL A 446 -26.82 39.93 28.42
N LEU A 447 -25.79 40.66 28.01
CA LEU A 447 -25.89 42.08 27.70
C LEU A 447 -25.67 42.29 26.19
N PRO A 448 -26.58 42.99 25.50
CA PRO A 448 -26.34 43.44 24.14
C PRO A 448 -25.37 44.63 24.19
N VAL A 449 -24.14 44.45 23.70
CA VAL A 449 -23.13 45.53 23.65
C VAL A 449 -22.63 45.67 22.21
N GLY A 450 -23.32 46.50 21.43
CA GLY A 450 -23.02 46.71 20.01
C GLY A 450 -23.71 45.68 19.10
N ALA A 451 -22.94 45.00 18.24
CA ALA A 451 -23.44 44.02 17.27
C ALA A 451 -23.35 42.55 17.73
N ASP A 452 -22.71 42.27 18.86
CA ASP A 452 -22.52 40.93 19.43
C ASP A 452 -23.10 40.86 20.86
N ASP A 453 -23.70 39.72 21.19
CA ASP A 453 -24.15 39.40 22.57
C ASP A 453 -22.97 39.00 23.43
N ARG A 454 -22.81 39.62 24.61
CA ARG A 454 -21.81 39.24 25.62
C ARG A 454 -22.45 38.51 26.78
N VAL A 455 -21.80 37.44 27.23
CA VAL A 455 -22.22 36.68 28.42
C VAL A 455 -21.33 37.08 29.59
N LEU A 456 -21.91 37.76 30.58
CA LEU A 456 -21.21 38.16 31.80
C LEU A 456 -21.63 37.28 32.96
N GLU A 457 -20.65 36.74 33.67
CA GLU A 457 -20.83 36.10 34.97
C GLU A 457 -20.52 37.11 36.08
N TYR A 458 -21.37 37.21 37.10
CA TYR A 458 -21.19 38.15 38.19
C TYR A 458 -21.41 37.54 39.57
N SER A 459 -20.71 38.12 40.56
CA SER A 459 -20.88 37.82 41.99
C SER A 459 -20.82 39.09 42.82
N ILE A 460 -21.50 39.09 43.97
CA ILE A 460 -21.57 40.24 44.88
C ILE A 460 -21.11 39.80 46.26
N ALA A 461 -20.04 40.42 46.77
CA ALA A 461 -19.47 40.08 48.08
C ALA A 461 -19.56 41.29 49.04
N PRO A 462 -20.22 41.17 50.20
CA PRO A 462 -20.18 42.20 51.23
C PRO A 462 -18.85 42.18 52.02
N PHE A 463 -18.35 43.35 52.39
CA PHE A 463 -17.22 43.51 53.31
C PHE A 463 -17.34 44.78 54.16
N GLU A 464 -16.77 44.77 55.36
CA GLU A 464 -16.76 45.93 56.26
C GLU A 464 -15.43 46.66 56.20
N MET A 465 -15.46 48.00 56.11
CA MET A 465 -14.27 48.84 56.29
C MET A 465 -14.33 49.59 57.61
N LYS A 466 -13.22 49.54 58.37
CA LYS A 466 -13.00 50.39 59.54
C LYS A 466 -12.39 51.71 59.09
N ALA A 467 -12.96 52.83 59.51
CA ALA A 467 -12.39 54.15 59.25
C ALA A 467 -11.03 54.28 59.95
N LEU A 468 -9.95 54.43 59.18
CA LEU A 468 -8.63 54.74 59.70
C LEU A 468 -8.53 56.26 59.90
N GLY A 469 -8.51 56.71 61.17
CA GLY A 469 -8.18 58.09 61.51
C GLY A 469 -9.18 58.86 62.39
N ALA A 470 -10.02 58.20 63.19
CA ALA A 470 -10.78 58.86 64.25
C ALA A 470 -10.31 58.34 65.62
N HIS A 471 -9.79 59.25 66.45
CA HIS A 471 -9.46 59.00 67.85
C HIS A 471 -10.62 58.29 68.57
N GLU A 472 -10.26 57.36 69.46
CA GLU A 472 -11.11 56.62 70.39
C GLU A 472 -11.91 57.56 71.31
N ALA A 473 -13.01 58.13 70.80
CA ALA A 473 -14.03 58.82 71.61
C ALA A 473 -15.35 59.03 70.85
N SER A 474 -15.86 58.01 70.18
CA SER A 474 -17.27 57.78 69.81
C SER A 474 -17.31 56.58 68.89
N GLY A 475 -18.31 55.69 69.04
CA GLY A 475 -18.44 54.46 68.26
C GLY A 475 -18.44 54.74 66.75
N ALA A 476 -17.25 54.70 66.14
CA ALA A 476 -17.07 54.82 64.70
C ALA A 476 -17.56 53.51 64.07
N GLY A 477 -18.77 53.55 63.54
CA GLY A 477 -19.43 52.42 62.89
C GLY A 477 -18.58 51.90 61.72
N SER A 478 -18.45 50.58 61.63
CA SER A 478 -18.01 49.96 60.40
C SER A 478 -19.03 50.27 59.31
N THR A 479 -18.56 50.75 58.16
CA THR A 479 -19.42 50.95 56.98
C THR A 479 -19.39 49.68 56.15
N LEU A 480 -20.56 49.17 55.78
CA LEU A 480 -20.72 48.03 54.89
C LEU A 480 -20.49 48.48 53.44
N HIS A 481 -19.65 47.75 52.71
CA HIS A 481 -19.41 47.92 51.28
C HIS A 481 -19.75 46.64 50.55
N LEU A 482 -20.19 46.76 49.29
CA LEU A 482 -20.42 45.64 48.40
C LEU A 482 -19.42 45.68 47.25
N CYS A 483 -18.73 44.57 47.01
CA CYS A 483 -17.88 44.37 45.85
C CYS A 483 -18.61 43.52 44.81
N LEU A 484 -19.01 44.13 43.71
CA LEU A 484 -19.50 43.46 42.51
C LEU A 484 -18.29 43.10 41.64
N THR A 485 -18.16 41.82 41.29
CA THR A 485 -17.16 41.32 40.35
C THR A 485 -17.87 40.81 39.11
N LEU A 486 -17.46 41.28 37.94
CA LEU A 486 -18.01 40.99 36.61
C LEU A 486 -16.93 40.31 35.77
N ARG A 487 -17.22 39.18 35.15
CA ARG A 487 -16.28 38.48 34.27
C ARG A 487 -16.94 38.17 32.93
N ASP A 488 -16.26 38.52 31.84
CA ASP A 488 -16.65 38.06 30.51
C ASP A 488 -16.32 36.57 30.35
N VAL A 489 -17.34 35.75 30.15
CA VAL A 489 -17.20 34.31 29.91
C VAL A 489 -17.51 33.94 28.47
N THR A 490 -17.63 34.91 27.57
CA THR A 490 -17.98 34.69 26.15
C THR A 490 -17.00 33.74 25.47
N ASP A 491 -15.69 33.92 25.64
CA ASP A 491 -14.68 33.02 25.06
C ASP A 491 -14.63 31.65 25.74
N ARG A 492 -14.99 31.57 27.03
CA ARG A 492 -15.12 30.29 27.75
C ARG A 492 -16.32 29.51 27.22
N GLU A 493 -17.47 30.15 26.99
CA GLU A 493 -18.65 29.53 26.37
C GLU A 493 -18.38 29.12 24.92
N ARG A 494 -17.72 29.98 24.13
CA ARG A 494 -17.26 29.63 22.77
C ARG A 494 -16.28 28.45 22.79
N SER A 495 -15.38 28.40 23.76
CA SER A 495 -14.45 27.28 23.95
C SER A 495 -15.15 26.01 24.41
N GLN A 496 -16.16 26.11 25.28
CA GLN A 496 -16.98 24.96 25.68
C GLN A 496 -17.82 24.44 24.51
N ALA A 497 -18.40 25.32 23.69
CA ALA A 497 -19.07 24.95 22.46
C ALA A 497 -18.10 24.26 21.48
N ARG A 498 -16.87 24.76 21.35
CA ARG A 498 -15.80 24.15 20.55
C ARG A 498 -15.38 22.78 21.11
N LEU A 499 -15.27 22.64 22.44
CA LEU A 499 -14.97 21.36 23.10
C LEU A 499 -16.09 20.34 22.89
N ARG A 500 -17.36 20.77 23.00
CA ARG A 500 -18.53 19.92 22.68
C ARG A 500 -18.51 19.51 21.20
N HIS A 501 -18.16 20.41 20.29
CA HIS A 501 -18.01 20.10 18.87
C HIS A 501 -16.91 19.05 18.63
N LEU A 502 -15.71 19.25 19.20
CA LEU A 502 -14.59 18.29 19.12
C LEU A 502 -14.89 16.94 19.78
N ALA A 503 -15.74 16.91 20.80
CA ALA A 503 -16.14 15.67 21.47
C ALA A 503 -17.11 14.82 20.64
N LEU A 504 -17.81 15.42 19.68
CA LEU A 504 -18.88 14.80 18.89
C LEU A 504 -18.55 14.68 17.38
N HIS A 505 -17.47 15.29 16.90
CA HIS A 505 -17.12 15.26 15.48
C HIS A 505 -15.73 14.66 15.25
N ASP A 506 -15.56 14.03 14.10
CA ASP A 506 -14.26 13.58 13.60
C ASP A 506 -13.47 14.81 13.09
N SER A 507 -12.24 14.98 13.57
CA SER A 507 -11.44 16.17 13.27
C SER A 507 -10.92 16.22 11.84
N LEU A 508 -10.88 15.08 11.13
CA LEU A 508 -10.40 15.01 9.76
C LEU A 508 -11.53 15.31 8.76
N THR A 509 -12.64 14.59 8.87
CA THR A 509 -13.74 14.64 7.89
C THR A 509 -14.84 15.63 8.27
N GLY A 510 -14.88 16.10 9.52
CA GLY A 510 -15.94 16.95 10.05
C GLY A 510 -17.31 16.27 10.14
N LEU A 511 -17.38 14.95 9.97
CA LEU A 511 -18.58 14.14 10.21
C LEU A 511 -18.80 13.92 11.71
N GLY A 512 -19.97 13.38 12.10
CA GLY A 512 -20.15 12.90 13.47
C GLY A 512 -19.13 11.81 13.81
N ASN A 513 -18.68 11.72 15.06
CA ASN A 513 -17.93 10.56 15.53
C ASN A 513 -18.88 9.49 16.10
N ARG A 514 -18.34 8.37 16.56
CA ARG A 514 -19.13 7.28 17.15
C ARG A 514 -20.09 7.75 18.25
N ARG A 515 -19.67 8.65 19.15
CA ARG A 515 -20.52 9.17 20.24
C ARG A 515 -21.69 9.98 19.70
N ALA A 516 -21.48 10.74 18.63
CA ALA A 516 -22.56 11.50 18.00
C ALA A 516 -23.55 10.61 17.26
N LEU A 517 -23.10 9.52 16.64
CA LEU A 517 -23.99 8.50 16.07
C LEU A 517 -24.85 7.83 17.14
N GLU A 518 -24.26 7.42 18.26
CA GLU A 518 -25.00 6.82 19.38
C GLU A 518 -26.04 7.80 19.95
N ALA A 519 -25.66 9.06 20.12
CA ALA A 519 -26.57 10.12 20.57
C ALA A 519 -27.70 10.37 19.55
N ALA A 520 -27.40 10.35 18.25
CA ALA A 520 -28.41 10.49 17.19
C ALA A 520 -29.42 9.33 17.22
N ILE A 521 -28.95 8.08 17.34
CA ILE A 521 -29.82 6.89 17.46
C ILE A 521 -30.69 6.97 18.72
N ALA A 522 -30.12 7.41 19.85
CA ALA A 522 -30.87 7.60 21.09
C ALA A 522 -31.97 8.66 20.92
N ALA A 523 -31.65 9.81 20.31
CA ALA A 523 -32.62 10.86 20.03
C ALA A 523 -33.76 10.39 19.10
N LEU A 524 -33.46 9.53 18.11
CA LEU A 524 -34.49 8.92 17.26
C LEU A 524 -35.44 7.98 18.03
N SER A 525 -34.97 7.38 19.13
CA SER A 525 -35.79 6.50 19.98
C SER A 525 -36.75 7.27 20.89
N GLU A 526 -36.44 8.54 21.16
CA GLU A 526 -37.23 9.41 22.06
C GLU A 526 -38.40 10.12 21.36
N VAL A 527 -38.48 10.07 20.03
CA VAL A 527 -39.55 10.71 19.24
C VAL A 527 -40.61 9.68 18.84
N PRO A 528 -41.79 9.64 19.49
CA PRO A 528 -42.86 8.74 19.08
C PRO A 528 -43.59 9.35 17.87
N GLY A 529 -43.71 8.59 16.78
CA GLY A 529 -44.79 8.81 15.81
C GLY A 529 -44.45 9.44 14.45
N GLU A 530 -43.22 9.37 13.94
CA GLU A 530 -42.97 9.64 12.52
C GLU A 530 -43.12 8.37 11.66
N ALA A 531 -43.84 8.49 10.54
CA ALA A 531 -44.14 7.38 9.64
C ALA A 531 -42.90 7.00 8.79
N GLY A 532 -41.97 6.23 9.36
CA GLY A 532 -40.84 5.64 8.64
C GLY A 532 -39.90 4.86 9.55
N GLY A 533 -39.41 3.70 9.08
CA GLY A 533 -38.36 2.96 9.78
C GLY A 533 -37.01 3.66 9.73
N VAL A 534 -36.01 3.05 10.36
CA VAL A 534 -34.63 3.58 10.40
C VAL A 534 -33.69 2.51 9.84
N ALA A 535 -32.83 2.91 8.90
CA ALA A 535 -31.72 2.10 8.43
C ALA A 535 -30.40 2.63 8.97
N LEU A 536 -29.51 1.71 9.38
CA LEU A 536 -28.11 2.01 9.65
C LEU A 536 -27.26 1.28 8.60
N LEU A 537 -26.48 2.06 7.86
CA LEU A 537 -25.53 1.57 6.89
C LEU A 537 -24.13 1.73 7.50
N VAL A 538 -23.31 0.70 7.41
CA VAL A 538 -21.89 0.73 7.80
C VAL A 538 -21.07 0.31 6.59
N PHE A 539 -20.00 1.05 6.31
CA PHE A 539 -19.14 0.79 5.16
C PHE A 539 -17.69 1.12 5.46
N ASP A 540 -16.79 0.49 4.72
CA ASP A 540 -15.36 0.79 4.75
C ASP A 540 -14.77 0.83 3.33
N LEU A 541 -13.52 1.26 3.23
CA LEU A 541 -12.81 1.40 1.94
C LEU A 541 -11.90 0.19 1.71
N ASP A 542 -12.22 -0.61 0.69
CA ASP A 542 -11.49 -1.82 0.36
C ASP A 542 -10.02 -1.48 0.03
N ARG A 543 -9.09 -2.20 0.66
CA ARG A 543 -7.64 -2.02 0.51
C ARG A 543 -7.13 -0.59 0.84
N PHE A 544 -7.83 0.17 1.68
CA PHE A 544 -7.38 1.51 2.10
C PHE A 544 -5.98 1.51 2.74
N LYS A 545 -5.61 0.43 3.44
CA LYS A 545 -4.25 0.25 3.95
C LYS A 545 -3.19 0.28 2.84
N ALA A 546 -3.44 -0.36 1.70
CA ALA A 546 -2.52 -0.32 0.56
C ALA A 546 -2.37 1.10 -0.02
N VAL A 547 -3.44 1.91 0.02
CA VAL A 547 -3.38 3.34 -0.35
C VAL A 547 -2.46 4.10 0.62
N ASN A 548 -2.58 3.87 1.93
CA ASN A 548 -1.68 4.48 2.92
C ASN A 548 -0.23 4.02 2.77
N ASP A 549 -0.01 2.73 2.54
CA ASP A 549 1.32 2.13 2.44
C ASP A 549 2.03 2.58 1.14
N THR A 550 1.27 2.81 0.06
CA THR A 550 1.80 3.18 -1.27
C THR A 550 1.92 4.70 -1.46
N LEU A 551 0.93 5.48 -1.01
CA LEU A 551 0.80 6.92 -1.29
C LEU A 551 0.94 7.80 -0.03
N GLY A 552 1.15 7.19 1.12
CA GLY A 552 1.33 7.86 2.42
C GLY A 552 0.01 8.26 3.09
N HIS A 553 0.05 8.36 4.41
CA HIS A 553 -1.11 8.71 5.25
C HIS A 553 -1.77 10.05 4.86
N GLY A 554 -1.01 11.05 4.42
CA GLY A 554 -1.58 12.34 4.01
C GLY A 554 -2.43 12.27 2.74
N THR A 555 -2.20 11.28 1.87
CA THR A 555 -3.06 11.01 0.70
C THR A 555 -4.27 10.19 1.11
N GLY A 556 -4.09 9.21 2.00
CA GLY A 556 -5.20 8.49 2.62
C GLY A 556 -6.17 9.40 3.36
N ASP A 557 -5.66 10.41 4.07
CA ASP A 557 -6.48 11.42 4.74
C ASP A 557 -7.36 12.21 3.75
N GLU A 558 -6.84 12.57 2.58
CA GLU A 558 -7.61 13.23 1.53
C GLU A 558 -8.64 12.29 0.89
N VAL A 559 -8.33 11.00 0.75
CA VAL A 559 -9.30 9.99 0.30
C VAL A 559 -10.46 9.90 1.28
N LEU A 560 -10.20 9.94 2.60
CA LEU A 560 -11.24 9.91 3.63
C LEU A 560 -12.11 11.19 3.62
N ILE A 561 -11.49 12.36 3.42
CA ILE A 561 -12.21 13.63 3.29
C ILE A 561 -13.12 13.62 2.06
N GLU A 562 -12.62 13.18 0.91
CA GLU A 562 -13.39 13.11 -0.34
C GLU A 562 -14.49 12.05 -0.25
N THR A 563 -14.22 10.92 0.40
CA THR A 563 -15.24 9.89 0.68
C THR A 563 -16.38 10.46 1.53
N ALA A 564 -16.06 11.26 2.56
CA ALA A 564 -17.06 11.94 3.36
C ALA A 564 -17.88 12.95 2.54
N ALA A 565 -17.25 13.67 1.59
CA ALA A 565 -17.93 14.59 0.69
C ALA A 565 -18.90 13.86 -0.26
N ARG A 566 -18.46 12.77 -0.89
CA ARG A 566 -19.30 11.93 -1.76
C ARG A 566 -20.45 11.29 -0.99
N ALA A 567 -20.22 10.84 0.25
CA ALA A 567 -21.26 10.31 1.11
C ALA A 567 -22.32 11.39 1.43
N ARG A 568 -21.92 12.62 1.78
CA ARG A 568 -22.87 13.74 1.98
C ARG A 568 -23.73 13.99 0.74
N GLN A 569 -23.15 13.94 -0.45
CA GLN A 569 -23.88 14.16 -1.70
C GLN A 569 -24.83 13.01 -2.04
N ALA A 570 -24.40 11.76 -1.84
CA ALA A 570 -25.18 10.58 -2.19
C ALA A 570 -26.39 10.37 -1.25
N PHE A 571 -26.19 10.57 0.06
CA PHE A 571 -27.21 10.30 1.08
C PHE A 571 -28.11 11.50 1.39
N GLY A 572 -27.68 12.73 1.07
CA GLY A 572 -28.49 13.95 1.22
C GLY A 572 -28.50 14.54 2.64
N PRO A 573 -29.21 15.67 2.84
CA PRO A 573 -29.14 16.46 4.07
C PRO A 573 -29.86 15.82 5.28
N ASP A 574 -30.82 14.92 5.02
CA ASP A 574 -31.60 14.24 6.06
C ASP A 574 -30.89 13.02 6.64
N ALA A 575 -29.71 12.67 6.09
CA ALA A 575 -28.87 11.58 6.56
C ALA A 575 -27.92 12.04 7.66
N PHE A 576 -27.82 11.27 8.75
CA PHE A 576 -26.78 11.50 9.75
C PHE A 576 -25.54 10.66 9.42
N LEU A 577 -24.46 11.35 9.04
CA LEU A 577 -23.20 10.75 8.60
C LEU A 577 -22.15 10.81 9.70
N SER A 578 -21.45 9.69 9.90
CA SER A 578 -20.41 9.57 10.92
C SER A 578 -19.22 8.75 10.44
N ARG A 579 -18.05 9.03 11.00
CA ARG A 579 -16.85 8.20 10.89
C ARG A 579 -16.60 7.52 12.24
N ILE A 580 -16.62 6.19 12.24
CA ILE A 580 -16.55 5.39 13.48
C ILE A 580 -15.09 5.21 13.91
N GLY A 581 -14.17 5.06 12.95
CA GLY A 581 -12.74 4.96 13.16
C GLY A 581 -12.03 4.44 11.90
N GLY A 582 -10.73 4.73 11.74
CA GLY A 582 -9.98 4.25 10.56
C GLY A 582 -10.64 4.66 9.24
N ASP A 583 -10.93 3.68 8.39
CA ASP A 583 -11.66 3.80 7.13
C ASP A 583 -13.16 3.45 7.24
N GLU A 584 -13.68 3.24 8.45
CA GLU A 584 -15.07 2.88 8.70
C GLU A 584 -15.98 4.11 8.88
N PHE A 585 -17.09 4.09 8.16
CA PHE A 585 -18.13 5.12 8.17
C PHE A 585 -19.49 4.49 8.45
N ALA A 586 -20.40 5.31 8.98
CA ALA A 586 -21.78 4.93 9.18
C ALA A 586 -22.76 6.03 8.78
N VAL A 587 -23.88 5.61 8.21
CA VAL A 587 -24.97 6.46 7.76
C VAL A 587 -26.27 6.01 8.40
N LEU A 588 -26.92 6.91 9.12
CA LEU A 588 -28.23 6.70 9.70
C LEU A 588 -29.27 7.41 8.83
N LEU A 589 -30.20 6.63 8.28
CA LEU A 589 -31.24 7.08 7.36
C LEU A 589 -32.62 6.78 7.92
N ARG A 590 -33.53 7.75 7.85
CA ARG A 590 -34.96 7.46 7.98
C ARG A 590 -35.50 6.99 6.64
N CYS A 591 -36.03 5.77 6.56
CA CYS A 591 -36.56 5.22 5.32
C CYS A 591 -37.69 4.21 5.55
N GLY A 592 -38.62 4.13 4.60
CA GLY A 592 -39.79 3.25 4.68
C GLY A 592 -39.49 1.76 4.56
N GLY A 593 -38.26 1.36 4.22
CA GLY A 593 -37.87 -0.04 4.05
C GLY A 593 -36.40 -0.21 3.64
N ALA A 594 -35.88 -1.43 3.77
CA ALA A 594 -34.50 -1.78 3.44
C ALA A 594 -34.15 -1.52 1.96
N GLU A 595 -35.12 -1.63 1.05
CA GLU A 595 -34.90 -1.41 -0.39
C GLU A 595 -34.53 0.05 -0.71
N ALA A 596 -35.15 1.02 -0.02
CA ALA A 596 -34.80 2.43 -0.16
C ALA A 596 -33.37 2.72 0.37
N ALA A 597 -32.95 2.03 1.44
CA ALA A 597 -31.59 2.10 1.93
C ALA A 597 -30.59 1.48 0.93
N CYS A 598 -30.94 0.36 0.31
CA CYS A 598 -30.13 -0.26 -0.75
C CYS A 598 -29.95 0.66 -1.97
N GLU A 599 -31.00 1.37 -2.38
CA GLU A 599 -30.90 2.30 -3.51
C GLU A 599 -29.95 3.46 -3.19
N ALA A 600 -30.03 4.04 -2.00
CA ALA A 600 -29.08 5.05 -1.55
C ALA A 600 -27.64 4.51 -1.47
N ALA A 601 -27.47 3.29 -0.94
CA ALA A 601 -26.18 2.61 -0.87
C ALA A 601 -25.56 2.37 -2.25
N ARG A 602 -26.34 1.92 -3.24
CA ARG A 602 -25.86 1.71 -4.62
C ARG A 602 -25.45 3.03 -5.30
N ARG A 603 -26.19 4.12 -5.08
CA ARG A 603 -25.80 5.45 -5.58
C ARG A 603 -24.47 5.89 -4.97
N PHE A 604 -24.28 5.64 -3.67
CA PHE A 604 -23.01 5.92 -3.02
C PHE A 604 -21.87 5.04 -3.58
N LEU A 605 -22.07 3.73 -3.75
CA LEU A 605 -21.06 2.85 -4.35
C LEU A 605 -20.65 3.28 -5.75
N ALA A 606 -21.61 3.66 -6.60
CA ALA A 606 -21.32 4.20 -7.92
C ALA A 606 -20.46 5.46 -7.85
N SER A 607 -20.72 6.34 -6.88
CA SER A 607 -19.90 7.53 -6.66
C SER A 607 -18.51 7.20 -6.14
N VAL A 608 -18.32 6.16 -5.32
CA VAL A 608 -17.00 5.74 -4.81
C VAL A 608 -16.17 5.05 -5.89
N ALA A 609 -16.82 4.31 -6.80
CA ALA A 609 -16.17 3.67 -7.93
C ALA A 609 -15.58 4.67 -8.95
N GLU A 610 -16.07 5.91 -8.98
CA GLU A 610 -15.44 6.97 -9.75
C GLU A 610 -14.05 7.30 -9.17
N PRO A 611 -13.00 7.41 -9.99
CA PRO A 611 -11.66 7.63 -9.44
C PRO A 611 -11.52 8.96 -8.70
N PHE A 612 -10.86 8.92 -7.55
CA PHE A 612 -10.55 10.09 -6.74
C PHE A 612 -9.38 10.85 -7.39
N GLN A 613 -9.56 12.15 -7.61
CA GLN A 613 -8.52 13.04 -8.18
C GLN A 613 -7.84 13.79 -7.04
N ILE A 614 -6.78 13.20 -6.49
CA ILE A 614 -6.13 13.68 -5.26
C ILE A 614 -4.67 13.94 -5.55
N LYS A 615 -4.21 15.19 -5.40
CA LYS A 615 -2.83 15.62 -5.67
C LYS A 615 -2.29 15.21 -7.06
N GLY A 616 -3.16 15.10 -8.06
CA GLY A 616 -2.82 14.68 -9.42
C GLY A 616 -2.77 13.17 -9.64
N HIS A 617 -3.04 12.37 -8.60
CA HIS A 617 -3.21 10.91 -8.72
C HIS A 617 -4.68 10.56 -8.97
N ARG A 618 -4.89 9.55 -9.83
CA ARG A 618 -6.18 8.92 -10.07
C ARG A 618 -6.25 7.65 -9.20
N ILE A 619 -6.90 7.75 -8.05
CA ILE A 619 -6.99 6.66 -7.06
C ILE A 619 -8.33 5.96 -7.24
N CYS A 620 -8.30 4.65 -7.47
CA CYS A 620 -9.51 3.82 -7.51
C CYS A 620 -9.60 3.02 -6.21
N VAL A 621 -10.64 3.26 -5.42
CA VAL A 621 -10.98 2.44 -4.24
C VAL A 621 -12.39 1.87 -4.42
N ALA A 622 -12.59 0.68 -3.88
CA ALA A 622 -13.90 0.06 -3.76
C ALA A 622 -14.42 0.24 -2.32
N SER A 623 -15.71 0.01 -2.11
CA SER A 623 -16.30 0.01 -0.77
C SER A 623 -17.37 -1.06 -0.70
N SER A 624 -17.45 -1.76 0.42
CA SER A 624 -18.52 -2.70 0.71
C SER A 624 -19.45 -2.09 1.77
N ILE A 625 -20.75 -2.40 1.71
CA ILE A 625 -21.76 -1.78 2.60
C ILE A 625 -22.62 -2.85 3.25
N GLY A 626 -22.70 -2.82 4.59
CA GLY A 626 -23.68 -3.55 5.39
C GLY A 626 -24.85 -2.65 5.79
N ILE A 627 -26.07 -3.16 5.69
CA ILE A 627 -27.30 -2.41 6.00
C ILE A 627 -28.11 -3.16 7.03
N GLY A 628 -28.47 -2.54 8.16
CA GLY A 628 -29.57 -2.98 9.00
C GLY A 628 -30.79 -2.07 8.84
N TRP A 629 -31.99 -2.62 8.93
CA TRP A 629 -33.23 -1.84 8.92
C TRP A 629 -34.13 -2.23 10.09
N TRP A 630 -34.70 -1.22 10.76
CA TRP A 630 -35.59 -1.38 11.90
C TRP A 630 -36.90 -0.66 11.64
N PRO A 631 -38.05 -1.30 11.94
CA PRO A 631 -39.33 -0.61 11.94
C PRO A 631 -39.38 0.45 13.05
N PRO A 632 -40.34 1.40 13.02
CA PRO A 632 -40.54 2.37 14.09
C PRO A 632 -40.69 1.68 15.46
N GLY A 633 -39.89 2.07 16.45
CA GLY A 633 -39.90 1.46 17.78
C GLY A 633 -38.66 1.76 18.60
N THR A 634 -38.42 0.97 19.64
CA THR A 634 -37.23 1.09 20.48
C THR A 634 -35.98 0.68 19.71
N LEU A 635 -35.05 1.62 19.52
CA LEU A 635 -33.77 1.36 18.85
C LEU A 635 -32.68 1.20 19.91
N ASN A 636 -31.76 0.26 19.70
CA ASN A 636 -30.56 0.10 20.51
C ASN A 636 -29.35 0.29 19.61
N ALA A 637 -28.57 1.36 19.82
CA ALA A 637 -27.41 1.67 19.01
C ALA A 637 -26.40 0.51 18.92
N THR A 638 -26.24 -0.24 20.01
CA THR A 638 -25.32 -1.40 20.06
C THR A 638 -25.79 -2.51 19.14
N ASP A 639 -27.09 -2.84 19.19
CA ASP A 639 -27.67 -3.87 18.31
C ASP A 639 -27.70 -3.42 16.86
N MET A 640 -27.97 -2.14 16.62
CA MET A 640 -27.98 -1.59 15.26
C MET A 640 -26.61 -1.66 14.61
N LEU A 641 -25.57 -1.20 15.31
CA LEU A 641 -24.20 -1.28 14.84
C LEU A 641 -23.78 -2.74 14.61
N ARG A 642 -24.09 -3.64 15.55
CA ARG A 642 -23.75 -5.07 15.44
C ARG A 642 -24.35 -5.73 14.20
N GLN A 643 -25.63 -5.46 13.90
CA GLN A 643 -26.31 -6.04 12.74
C GLN A 643 -25.78 -5.48 11.42
N ALA A 644 -25.60 -4.16 11.33
CA ALA A 644 -25.05 -3.52 10.14
C ALA A 644 -23.59 -3.95 9.86
N ASP A 645 -22.77 -4.07 10.91
CA ASP A 645 -21.39 -4.56 10.83
C ASP A 645 -21.32 -6.04 10.39
N THR A 646 -22.22 -6.87 10.91
CA THR A 646 -22.32 -8.28 10.49
C THR A 646 -22.72 -8.41 9.01
N ALA A 647 -23.60 -7.53 8.52
CA ALA A 647 -23.93 -7.46 7.12
C ALA A 647 -22.76 -6.97 6.26
N LEU A 648 -21.99 -5.98 6.75
CA LEU A 648 -20.79 -5.47 6.07
C LEU A 648 -19.73 -6.56 5.95
N TYR A 649 -19.52 -7.33 7.02
CA TYR A 649 -18.63 -8.48 7.01
C TYR A 649 -19.02 -9.50 5.94
N ARG A 650 -20.32 -9.83 5.82
CA ARG A 650 -20.82 -10.68 4.74
C ARG A 650 -20.61 -10.05 3.36
N ALA A 651 -20.77 -8.74 3.22
CA ALA A 651 -20.51 -8.04 1.95
C ALA A 651 -19.06 -8.24 1.48
N LYS A 652 -18.09 -8.10 2.40
CA LYS A 652 -16.67 -8.32 2.11
C LYS A 652 -16.33 -9.74 1.65
N SER A 653 -17.05 -10.74 2.16
CA SER A 653 -16.81 -12.15 1.80
C SER A 653 -17.33 -12.56 0.41
N ARG A 654 -18.23 -11.78 -0.21
CA ARG A 654 -18.91 -12.16 -1.46
C ARG A 654 -18.31 -11.55 -2.74
N SER A 655 -17.46 -10.53 -2.59
CA SER A 655 -16.58 -9.88 -3.59
C SER A 655 -16.34 -8.43 -3.11
N ALA A 656 -15.24 -7.78 -3.52
CA ALA A 656 -15.08 -6.34 -3.31
C ALA A 656 -16.22 -5.56 -4.02
N ALA A 657 -16.71 -4.46 -3.42
CA ALA A 657 -17.80 -3.60 -3.93
C ALA A 657 -19.25 -4.16 -3.96
N THR A 658 -19.79 -4.63 -2.83
CA THR A 658 -21.19 -5.12 -2.74
C THR A 658 -21.99 -4.53 -1.57
N VAL A 659 -23.33 -4.50 -1.70
CA VAL A 659 -24.29 -4.13 -0.64
C VAL A 659 -24.96 -5.40 -0.10
N VAL A 660 -24.94 -5.59 1.22
CA VAL A 660 -25.66 -6.69 1.90
C VAL A 660 -26.56 -6.11 2.98
N VAL A 661 -27.82 -6.56 3.00
CA VAL A 661 -28.78 -6.25 4.07
C VAL A 661 -28.71 -7.34 5.12
N PHE A 662 -28.70 -6.98 6.39
CA PHE A 662 -28.72 -7.91 7.50
C PHE A 662 -29.97 -8.79 7.47
N GLU A 663 -29.74 -10.08 7.62
CA GLU A 663 -30.74 -11.13 7.79
C GLU A 663 -30.42 -11.89 9.06
N SER A 664 -31.42 -12.41 9.76
CA SER A 664 -31.24 -13.05 11.08
C SER A 664 -30.29 -14.26 11.09
N GLY A 665 -29.90 -14.80 9.93
CA GLY A 665 -28.87 -15.85 9.80
C GLY A 665 -27.42 -15.36 9.74
N MET A 666 -27.14 -14.06 9.59
CA MET A 666 -25.77 -13.54 9.40
C MET A 666 -24.91 -13.59 10.65
N ASP A 667 -25.51 -13.38 11.81
CA ASP A 667 -24.82 -13.49 13.10
C ASP A 667 -24.25 -14.90 13.31
N VAL A 668 -24.96 -15.92 12.81
CA VAL A 668 -24.57 -17.32 12.95
C VAL A 668 -23.27 -17.61 12.18
N ASP A 669 -23.13 -17.11 10.95
CA ASP A 669 -21.92 -17.36 10.15
C ASP A 669 -20.69 -16.65 10.70
N ARG A 670 -20.85 -15.39 11.15
CA ARG A 670 -19.75 -14.62 11.74
C ARG A 670 -19.27 -15.26 13.04
N LEU A 671 -20.21 -15.64 13.92
CA LEU A 671 -19.89 -16.35 15.16
C LEU A 671 -19.34 -17.75 14.89
N ALA A 672 -19.85 -18.47 13.88
CA ALA A 672 -19.39 -19.81 13.51
C ALA A 672 -17.94 -19.79 13.03
N ARG A 673 -17.52 -18.74 12.31
CA ARG A 673 -16.14 -18.53 11.85
C ARG A 673 -15.20 -18.11 12.97
N LEU A 674 -15.58 -17.15 13.83
CA LEU A 674 -14.78 -16.80 15.02
C LEU A 674 -14.56 -18.01 15.93
N ALA A 675 -15.59 -18.84 16.10
CA ALA A 675 -15.45 -20.09 16.81
C ALA A 675 -14.53 -21.07 16.07
N LEU A 676 -14.60 -21.13 14.73
CA LEU A 676 -13.71 -21.96 13.92
C LEU A 676 -12.23 -21.54 14.04
N GLU A 677 -11.95 -20.24 14.06
CA GLU A 677 -10.61 -19.65 14.27
C GLU A 677 -10.04 -20.08 15.63
N ALA A 678 -10.84 -19.95 16.69
CA ALA A 678 -10.44 -20.36 18.04
C ALA A 678 -10.23 -21.88 18.15
N ASP A 679 -11.05 -22.67 17.47
CA ASP A 679 -10.97 -24.14 17.49
C ASP A 679 -9.76 -24.66 16.70
N ILE A 680 -9.40 -24.02 15.56
CA ILE A 680 -8.32 -24.47 14.65
C ILE A 680 -6.95 -24.53 15.33
N GLU A 681 -6.66 -23.55 16.18
CA GLU A 681 -5.34 -23.41 16.80
C GLU A 681 -5.04 -24.56 17.77
N GLN A 682 -6.09 -25.08 18.41
CA GLN A 682 -6.01 -26.16 19.39
C GLN A 682 -6.26 -27.54 18.76
N ALA A 683 -6.90 -27.60 17.59
CA ALA A 683 -7.28 -28.84 16.92
C ALA A 683 -6.09 -29.75 16.58
N LEU A 684 -4.95 -29.16 16.19
CA LEU A 684 -3.74 -29.93 15.88
C LEU A 684 -3.15 -30.59 17.13
N ASP A 685 -3.03 -29.85 18.23
CA ASP A 685 -2.48 -30.36 19.49
C ASP A 685 -3.40 -31.42 20.14
N ARG A 686 -4.69 -31.41 19.80
CA ARG A 686 -5.70 -32.39 20.22
C ARG A 686 -5.82 -33.60 19.29
N GLY A 687 -5.08 -33.65 18.18
CA GLY A 687 -5.15 -34.74 17.22
C GLY A 687 -6.49 -34.83 16.47
N GLU A 688 -7.15 -33.69 16.24
CA GLU A 688 -8.45 -33.62 15.54
C GLU A 688 -8.31 -33.61 14.01
N PHE A 689 -7.11 -33.35 13.49
CA PHE A 689 -6.81 -33.47 12.07
C PHE A 689 -6.37 -34.88 11.71
N GLU A 690 -6.91 -35.41 10.61
CA GLU A 690 -6.51 -36.69 10.03
C GLU A 690 -6.26 -36.55 8.53
N VAL A 691 -5.44 -37.45 7.97
CA VAL A 691 -5.15 -37.48 6.53
C VAL A 691 -5.83 -38.72 5.93
N VAL A 692 -6.63 -38.49 4.90
CA VAL A 692 -7.23 -39.54 4.07
C VAL A 692 -6.61 -39.51 2.68
N TYR A 693 -6.71 -40.61 1.95
CA TYR A 693 -6.00 -40.81 0.69
C TYR A 693 -6.98 -41.15 -0.41
N GLN A 694 -6.92 -40.42 -1.52
CA GLN A 694 -7.71 -40.73 -2.69
C GLN A 694 -6.82 -41.37 -3.77
N PRO A 695 -7.13 -42.60 -4.23
CA PRO A 695 -6.35 -43.27 -5.26
C PRO A 695 -6.30 -42.51 -6.59
N GLN A 696 -5.11 -42.44 -7.18
CA GLN A 696 -4.84 -42.05 -8.56
C GLN A 696 -4.60 -43.32 -9.38
N VAL A 697 -5.21 -43.42 -10.57
CA VAL A 697 -5.18 -44.64 -11.38
C VAL A 697 -4.75 -44.37 -12.82
N LEU A 698 -4.24 -45.42 -13.49
CA LEU A 698 -4.18 -45.46 -14.95
C LEU A 698 -5.59 -45.74 -15.50
N LEU A 699 -6.10 -44.88 -16.38
CA LEU A 699 -7.46 -45.01 -16.92
C LEU A 699 -7.67 -46.28 -17.76
N GLU A 700 -6.62 -46.76 -18.44
CA GLU A 700 -6.70 -47.95 -19.31
C GLU A 700 -6.80 -49.26 -18.51
N THR A 701 -6.02 -49.39 -17.44
CA THR A 701 -5.92 -50.63 -16.64
C THR A 701 -6.67 -50.56 -15.32
N ALA A 702 -7.03 -49.35 -14.88
CA ALA A 702 -7.52 -49.01 -13.55
C ALA A 702 -6.56 -49.40 -12.41
N GLU A 703 -5.26 -49.53 -12.71
CA GLU A 703 -4.20 -49.80 -11.72
C GLU A 703 -3.86 -48.55 -10.91
N ILE A 704 -3.68 -48.71 -9.60
CA ILE A 704 -3.31 -47.63 -8.68
C ILE A 704 -1.84 -47.23 -8.91
N ILE A 705 -1.61 -45.97 -9.26
CA ILE A 705 -0.26 -45.38 -9.46
C ILE A 705 0.17 -44.46 -8.32
N GLY A 706 -0.78 -44.00 -7.52
CA GLY A 706 -0.51 -43.10 -6.41
C GLY A 706 -1.74 -42.80 -5.58
N ALA A 707 -1.59 -41.90 -4.62
CA ALA A 707 -2.72 -41.29 -3.94
C ALA A 707 -2.44 -39.85 -3.52
N GLU A 708 -3.50 -39.06 -3.60
CA GLU A 708 -3.52 -37.70 -3.07
C GLU A 708 -3.89 -37.72 -1.58
N ALA A 709 -3.04 -37.10 -0.76
CA ALA A 709 -3.28 -36.89 0.66
C ALA A 709 -4.17 -35.67 0.89
N LEU A 710 -5.31 -35.92 1.51
CA LEU A 710 -6.36 -34.94 1.74
C LEU A 710 -6.59 -34.80 3.24
N VAL A 711 -6.36 -33.61 3.77
CA VAL A 711 -6.60 -33.32 5.19
C VAL A 711 -8.09 -33.29 5.50
N ARG A 712 -8.48 -33.82 6.66
CA ARG A 712 -9.84 -33.79 7.20
C ARG A 712 -9.77 -33.32 8.64
N TRP A 713 -10.72 -32.49 9.04
CA TRP A 713 -10.86 -32.07 10.42
C TRP A 713 -12.08 -32.73 11.05
N ARG A 714 -11.83 -33.58 12.03
CA ARG A 714 -12.84 -34.26 12.82
C ARG A 714 -13.04 -33.52 14.14
N HIS A 715 -13.83 -32.45 14.08
CA HIS A 715 -14.13 -31.63 15.23
C HIS A 715 -15.06 -32.39 16.22
N PRO A 716 -14.81 -32.35 17.55
CA PRO A 716 -15.54 -33.13 18.55
C PRO A 716 -17.04 -32.81 18.61
N VAL A 717 -17.41 -31.53 18.46
CA VAL A 717 -18.81 -31.08 18.43
C VAL A 717 -19.41 -31.03 17.02
N ARG A 718 -18.70 -30.46 16.03
CA ARG A 718 -19.21 -30.22 14.67
C ARG A 718 -19.14 -31.44 13.75
N GLY A 719 -18.43 -32.50 14.14
CA GLY A 719 -18.16 -33.63 13.26
C GLY A 719 -17.14 -33.28 12.18
N TYR A 720 -17.36 -33.76 10.95
CA TYR A 720 -16.45 -33.48 9.84
C TYR A 720 -16.63 -32.05 9.31
N VAL A 721 -15.59 -31.23 9.47
CA VAL A 721 -15.53 -29.88 8.90
C VAL A 721 -14.85 -29.95 7.52
N SER A 722 -15.48 -29.32 6.53
CA SER A 722 -14.98 -29.34 5.14
C SER A 722 -13.69 -28.52 5.01
N PRO A 723 -12.66 -29.00 4.26
CA PRO A 723 -11.46 -28.21 3.93
C PRO A 723 -11.77 -26.83 3.37
N VAL A 724 -12.80 -26.70 2.52
CA VAL A 724 -13.25 -25.41 1.95
C VAL A 724 -13.65 -24.40 3.05
N GLN A 725 -14.05 -24.87 4.23
CA GLN A 725 -14.42 -24.00 5.35
C GLN A 725 -13.23 -23.60 6.22
N PHE A 726 -12.27 -24.50 6.45
CA PHE A 726 -11.21 -24.27 7.45
C PHE A 726 -9.84 -23.94 6.84
N ILE A 727 -9.55 -24.33 5.59
CA ILE A 727 -8.28 -23.99 4.93
C ILE A 727 -8.14 -22.48 4.72
N PRO A 728 -9.14 -21.74 4.21
CA PRO A 728 -9.03 -20.28 4.07
C PRO A 728 -8.80 -19.59 5.42
N VAL A 729 -9.44 -20.10 6.48
CA VAL A 729 -9.25 -19.60 7.84
C VAL A 729 -7.82 -19.87 8.32
N ALA A 730 -7.29 -21.07 8.08
CA ALA A 730 -5.92 -21.42 8.42
C ALA A 730 -4.89 -20.58 7.65
N GLU A 731 -5.16 -20.24 6.39
CA GLU A 731 -4.34 -19.36 5.57
C GLU A 731 -4.29 -17.93 6.11
N GLU A 732 -5.46 -17.33 6.37
CA GLU A 732 -5.56 -15.96 6.90
C GLU A 732 -4.89 -15.80 8.27
N MET A 733 -4.95 -16.84 9.12
CA MET A 733 -4.30 -16.85 10.43
C MET A 733 -2.81 -17.21 10.39
N GLY A 734 -2.28 -17.63 9.23
CA GLY A 734 -0.93 -18.19 9.11
C GLY A 734 -0.76 -19.58 9.75
N PHE A 735 -1.85 -20.21 10.21
CA PHE A 735 -1.84 -21.57 10.76
C PHE A 735 -1.54 -22.65 9.69
N ILE A 736 -1.74 -22.31 8.41
CA ILE A 736 -1.50 -23.18 7.26
C ILE A 736 -0.10 -23.80 7.25
N HIS A 737 0.92 -23.10 7.78
CA HIS A 737 2.28 -23.63 7.90
C HIS A 737 2.39 -24.83 8.86
N ARG A 738 1.76 -24.73 10.05
CA ARG A 738 1.75 -25.80 11.04
C ARG A 738 0.95 -27.00 10.54
N LEU A 739 -0.20 -26.72 9.94
CA LEU A 739 -1.05 -27.74 9.36
C LEU A 739 -0.36 -28.47 8.21
N GLY A 740 0.27 -27.75 7.29
CA GLY A 740 1.00 -28.32 6.16
C GLY A 740 2.16 -29.20 6.60
N ALA A 741 2.93 -28.80 7.62
CA ALA A 741 4.00 -29.62 8.18
C ALA A 741 3.48 -30.94 8.78
N PHE A 742 2.36 -30.89 9.50
CA PHE A 742 1.69 -32.08 10.02
C PHE A 742 1.22 -33.02 8.91
N VAL A 743 0.57 -32.48 7.87
CA VAL A 743 0.07 -33.27 6.73
C VAL A 743 1.24 -33.93 6.01
N LEU A 744 2.34 -33.20 5.74
CA LEU A 744 3.53 -33.74 5.11
C LEU A 744 4.14 -34.90 5.92
N GLU A 745 4.33 -34.72 7.22
CA GLU A 745 4.89 -35.76 8.09
C GLU A 745 4.00 -37.01 8.13
N ALA A 746 2.69 -36.83 8.40
CA ALA A 746 1.74 -37.94 8.49
C ALA A 746 1.60 -38.69 7.16
N ALA A 747 1.52 -37.95 6.05
CA ALA A 747 1.40 -38.52 4.71
C ALA A 747 2.65 -39.31 4.31
N CYS A 748 3.84 -38.74 4.53
CA CYS A 748 5.10 -39.41 4.21
C CYS A 748 5.32 -40.67 5.05
N LEU A 749 4.96 -40.63 6.34
CA LEU A 749 5.04 -41.80 7.24
C LEU A 749 4.15 -42.95 6.77
N GLU A 750 2.93 -42.67 6.34
CA GLU A 750 2.03 -43.70 5.83
C GLU A 750 2.52 -44.25 4.48
N ALA A 751 2.97 -43.38 3.57
CA ALA A 751 3.42 -43.76 2.23
C ALA A 751 4.70 -44.61 2.20
N ALA A 752 5.53 -44.50 3.24
CA ALA A 752 6.71 -45.36 3.41
C ALA A 752 6.32 -46.85 3.51
N GLY A 753 5.10 -47.17 3.92
CA GLY A 753 4.57 -48.54 3.98
C GLY A 753 3.87 -49.04 2.72
N TRP A 754 3.86 -48.27 1.63
CA TRP A 754 3.28 -48.67 0.34
C TRP A 754 4.35 -49.27 -0.59
N PRO A 755 3.96 -50.03 -1.63
CA PRO A 755 4.87 -50.47 -2.69
C PRO A 755 5.66 -49.31 -3.30
N ALA A 756 6.86 -49.61 -3.80
CA ALA A 756 7.83 -48.59 -4.23
C ALA A 756 7.33 -47.77 -5.44
N GLU A 757 6.45 -48.36 -6.23
CA GLU A 757 5.87 -47.82 -7.46
C GLU A 757 4.74 -46.81 -7.17
N VAL A 758 4.14 -46.86 -5.97
CA VAL A 758 3.00 -46.01 -5.61
C VAL A 758 3.50 -44.67 -5.08
N LYS A 759 3.14 -43.58 -5.77
CA LYS A 759 3.47 -42.20 -5.38
C LYS A 759 2.50 -41.61 -4.36
N LEU A 760 2.96 -40.62 -3.62
CA LEU A 760 2.19 -39.81 -2.69
C LEU A 760 2.14 -38.37 -3.20
N ALA A 761 0.96 -37.81 -3.40
CA ALA A 761 0.77 -36.40 -3.70
C ALA A 761 0.26 -35.63 -2.48
N VAL A 762 0.80 -34.43 -2.21
CA VAL A 762 0.42 -33.57 -1.08
C VAL A 762 0.23 -32.13 -1.54
N ASN A 763 -0.93 -31.56 -1.23
CA ASN A 763 -1.24 -30.15 -1.49
C ASN A 763 -0.44 -29.19 -0.61
N VAL A 764 0.10 -28.14 -1.22
CA VAL A 764 0.88 -27.08 -0.57
C VAL A 764 0.36 -25.71 -0.99
N SER A 765 -0.09 -24.91 -0.02
CA SER A 765 -0.55 -23.54 -0.25
C SER A 765 0.58 -22.61 -0.69
N ALA A 766 0.28 -21.64 -1.56
CA ALA A 766 1.17 -20.58 -1.99
C ALA A 766 1.84 -19.84 -0.81
N LEU A 767 1.07 -19.56 0.24
CA LEU A 767 1.55 -18.85 1.43
C LEU A 767 2.69 -19.61 2.13
N GLN A 768 2.69 -20.94 2.06
CA GLN A 768 3.76 -21.77 2.62
C GLN A 768 5.12 -21.57 1.92
N PHE A 769 5.11 -21.15 0.65
CA PHE A 769 6.32 -20.80 -0.10
C PHE A 769 6.79 -19.37 0.15
N GLU A 770 5.87 -18.41 0.34
CA GLU A 770 6.21 -16.97 0.48
C GLU A 770 6.83 -16.61 1.85
N ALA A 771 6.22 -17.09 2.93
CA ALA A 771 6.64 -16.76 4.30
C ALA A 771 7.74 -17.71 4.85
N GLY A 772 7.81 -18.94 4.32
CA GLY A 772 8.97 -19.86 4.34
C GLY A 772 9.21 -20.75 5.59
N ASP A 773 8.95 -22.06 5.46
CA ASP A 773 9.72 -23.21 6.02
C ASP A 773 9.44 -24.54 5.24
N VAL A 774 8.86 -24.47 4.03
CA VAL A 774 8.37 -25.69 3.35
C VAL A 774 9.50 -26.68 3.03
N VAL A 775 10.68 -26.18 2.65
CA VAL A 775 11.84 -27.02 2.33
C VAL A 775 12.30 -27.81 3.55
N SER A 776 12.36 -27.18 4.73
CA SER A 776 12.77 -27.90 5.94
C SER A 776 11.68 -28.83 6.42
N ALA A 777 10.40 -28.44 6.33
CA ALA A 777 9.27 -29.32 6.66
C ALA A 777 9.29 -30.61 5.81
N VAL A 778 9.54 -30.48 4.51
CA VAL A 778 9.65 -31.63 3.60
C VAL A 778 10.89 -32.48 3.92
N ARG A 779 12.06 -31.86 4.12
CA ARG A 779 13.29 -32.59 4.53
C ARG A 779 13.08 -33.35 5.83
N TYR A 780 12.41 -32.72 6.79
CA TYR A 780 12.06 -33.33 8.07
C TYR A 780 11.13 -34.53 7.86
N ALA A 781 10.01 -34.35 7.13
CA ALA A 781 9.05 -35.42 6.85
C ALA A 781 9.70 -36.63 6.16
N LEU A 782 10.52 -36.41 5.13
CA LEU A 782 11.24 -37.47 4.41
C LEU A 782 12.27 -38.17 5.32
N SER A 783 13.02 -37.41 6.13
CA SER A 783 14.00 -37.99 7.06
C SER A 783 13.35 -38.82 8.16
N ARG A 784 12.15 -38.42 8.61
CA ARG A 784 11.39 -39.10 9.66
C ARG A 784 10.71 -40.36 9.16
N SER A 785 10.20 -40.35 7.92
CA SER A 785 9.48 -41.47 7.34
C SER A 785 10.37 -42.49 6.64
N GLY A 786 11.51 -42.06 6.10
CA GLY A 786 12.34 -42.87 5.20
C GLY A 786 11.75 -43.02 3.79
N LEU A 787 10.72 -42.25 3.43
CA LEU A 787 10.15 -42.24 2.09
C LEU A 787 11.20 -41.74 1.09
N ALA A 788 11.36 -42.46 -0.03
CA ALA A 788 12.24 -42.02 -1.11
C ALA A 788 11.69 -40.70 -1.72
N PRO A 789 12.51 -39.64 -1.88
CA PRO A 789 12.03 -38.34 -2.35
C PRO A 789 11.25 -38.37 -3.67
N GLY A 790 11.67 -39.22 -4.64
CA GLY A 790 10.97 -39.40 -5.93
C GLY A 790 9.60 -40.06 -5.86
N ARG A 791 9.17 -40.49 -4.66
CA ARG A 791 7.80 -40.93 -4.41
C ARG A 791 6.89 -39.82 -3.90
N LEU A 792 7.45 -38.68 -3.47
CA LEU A 792 6.69 -37.52 -3.04
C LEU A 792 6.46 -36.59 -4.23
N GLU A 793 5.21 -36.22 -4.44
CA GLU A 793 4.78 -35.20 -5.39
C GLU A 793 4.10 -34.07 -4.59
N LEU A 794 4.47 -32.83 -4.88
CA LEU A 794 3.86 -31.66 -4.25
C LEU A 794 2.92 -30.97 -5.24
N GLU A 795 1.67 -30.81 -4.83
CA GLU A 795 0.61 -30.16 -5.60
C GLU A 795 0.55 -28.69 -5.21
N ILE A 796 0.58 -27.81 -6.21
CA ILE A 796 0.60 -26.36 -6.03
C ILE A 796 -0.45 -25.75 -6.94
N THR A 797 -1.28 -24.86 -6.40
CA THR A 797 -2.28 -24.13 -7.19
C THR A 797 -1.64 -23.13 -8.14
N GLU A 798 -2.32 -22.83 -9.24
CA GLU A 798 -1.88 -21.83 -10.21
C GLU A 798 -1.60 -20.45 -9.60
N SER A 799 -2.41 -20.04 -8.62
CA SER A 799 -2.28 -18.77 -7.91
C SER A 799 -0.94 -18.58 -7.20
N ALA A 800 -0.25 -19.67 -6.84
CA ALA A 800 1.07 -19.60 -6.23
C ALA A 800 2.12 -19.00 -7.17
N PHE A 801 1.95 -19.19 -8.48
CA PHE A 801 2.90 -18.71 -9.49
C PHE A 801 2.69 -17.24 -9.84
N ALA A 802 1.50 -16.67 -9.58
CA ALA A 802 1.17 -15.29 -9.91
C ALA A 802 1.96 -14.24 -9.09
N ALA A 803 2.48 -14.61 -7.91
CA ALA A 803 3.25 -13.70 -7.06
C ALA A 803 4.74 -13.59 -7.45
N GLU A 804 5.24 -14.48 -8.33
CA GLU A 804 6.62 -14.58 -8.84
C GLU A 804 7.71 -14.04 -7.90
N THR A 805 7.91 -14.69 -6.75
CA THR A 805 8.98 -14.30 -5.82
C THR A 805 10.24 -15.14 -6.05
N SER A 806 11.42 -14.55 -5.82
CA SER A 806 12.70 -15.29 -5.84
C SER A 806 12.71 -16.46 -4.86
N ARG A 807 12.00 -16.34 -3.74
CA ARG A 807 11.87 -17.38 -2.70
C ARG A 807 11.12 -18.63 -3.17
N LEU A 808 10.02 -18.47 -3.92
CA LEU A 808 9.29 -19.61 -4.47
C LEU A 808 10.21 -20.44 -5.37
N ARG A 809 10.97 -19.77 -6.24
CA ARG A 809 11.91 -20.44 -7.15
C ARG A 809 13.01 -21.19 -6.39
N GLU A 810 13.65 -20.54 -5.41
CA GLU A 810 14.68 -21.18 -4.58
C GLU A 810 14.16 -22.43 -3.85
N ALA A 811 12.91 -22.37 -3.35
CA ALA A 811 12.29 -23.51 -2.68
C ALA A 811 12.01 -24.67 -3.66
N LEU A 812 11.45 -24.36 -4.84
CA LEU A 812 11.19 -25.36 -5.89
C LEU A 812 12.49 -26.02 -6.37
N ASP A 813 13.54 -25.24 -6.62
CA ASP A 813 14.85 -25.76 -7.04
C ASP A 813 15.47 -26.65 -5.95
N ALA A 814 15.40 -26.23 -4.68
CA ALA A 814 15.93 -26.99 -3.55
C ALA A 814 15.21 -28.33 -3.31
N LEU A 815 13.91 -28.37 -3.59
CA LEU A 815 13.08 -29.58 -3.48
C LEU A 815 13.24 -30.48 -4.72
N THR A 816 13.35 -29.90 -5.91
CA THR A 816 13.66 -30.64 -7.15
C THR A 816 15.03 -31.32 -7.04
N ALA A 817 16.01 -30.65 -6.44
CA ALA A 817 17.33 -31.22 -6.17
C ALA A 817 17.30 -32.41 -5.19
N LEU A 818 16.24 -32.55 -4.38
CA LEU A 818 16.00 -33.76 -3.59
C LEU A 818 15.40 -34.90 -4.41
N GLY A 819 14.92 -34.62 -5.61
CA GLY A 819 14.23 -35.57 -6.50
C GLY A 819 12.72 -35.58 -6.33
N ILE A 820 12.11 -34.50 -5.83
CA ILE A 820 10.66 -34.38 -5.62
C ILE A 820 9.99 -33.87 -6.88
N ASP A 821 8.86 -34.47 -7.24
CA ASP A 821 8.03 -34.06 -8.38
C ASP A 821 7.06 -32.93 -7.97
N PHE A 822 6.74 -32.05 -8.92
CA PHE A 822 5.70 -31.03 -8.74
C PHE A 822 4.54 -31.25 -9.70
N ALA A 823 3.33 -31.01 -9.18
CA ALA A 823 2.09 -31.04 -9.94
C ALA A 823 1.40 -29.67 -9.84
N LEU A 824 0.90 -29.19 -10.97
CA LEU A 824 0.10 -27.97 -11.05
C LEU A 824 -1.37 -28.33 -10.89
N ASP A 825 -1.98 -27.83 -9.82
CA ASP A 825 -3.37 -28.11 -9.45
C ASP A 825 -4.35 -27.06 -10.00
N ASP A 826 -5.63 -27.43 -10.12
CA ASP A 826 -6.75 -26.60 -10.61
C ASP A 826 -6.55 -25.98 -12.02
N TYR A 827 -5.79 -26.64 -12.90
CA TYR A 827 -5.42 -26.08 -14.19
C TYR A 827 -6.64 -25.82 -15.09
N GLY A 828 -6.80 -24.56 -15.53
CA GLY A 828 -7.86 -24.10 -16.42
C GLY A 828 -8.97 -23.29 -15.74
N THR A 829 -9.01 -23.22 -14.41
CA THR A 829 -9.96 -22.38 -13.67
C THR A 829 -9.45 -20.94 -13.44
N GLY A 830 -8.16 -20.70 -13.69
CA GLY A 830 -7.45 -19.41 -13.59
C GLY A 830 -6.74 -18.99 -14.90
N TYR A 831 -5.86 -17.98 -14.80
CA TYR A 831 -5.07 -17.42 -15.89
C TYR A 831 -3.68 -18.09 -15.99
N ALA A 832 -3.62 -19.40 -16.22
CA ALA A 832 -2.35 -20.08 -16.34
C ALA A 832 -1.67 -19.65 -17.64
N SER A 833 -0.62 -18.83 -17.53
CA SER A 833 0.29 -18.62 -18.66
C SER A 833 1.07 -19.91 -18.88
N ILE A 834 1.04 -20.44 -20.11
CA ILE A 834 1.89 -21.55 -20.57
C ILE A 834 3.37 -21.32 -20.20
N GLY A 835 3.78 -20.05 -20.03
CA GLY A 835 5.11 -19.68 -19.55
C GLY A 835 5.51 -20.32 -18.21
N TYR A 836 4.58 -20.59 -17.29
CA TYR A 836 4.90 -21.23 -16.00
C TYR A 836 5.33 -22.69 -16.16
N LEU A 837 4.67 -23.43 -17.06
CA LEU A 837 4.95 -24.85 -17.30
C LEU A 837 6.35 -25.08 -17.86
N HIS A 838 6.89 -24.11 -18.61
CA HIS A 838 8.25 -24.18 -19.13
C HIS A 838 9.31 -23.68 -18.12
N ARG A 839 8.95 -22.74 -17.24
CA ARG A 839 9.91 -22.07 -16.34
C ARG A 839 10.12 -22.77 -15.01
N PHE A 840 9.14 -23.54 -14.55
CA PHE A 840 9.18 -24.24 -13.27
C PHE A 840 9.27 -25.75 -13.47
N PRO A 841 9.82 -26.51 -12.50
CA PRO A 841 10.00 -27.96 -12.59
C PRO A 841 8.68 -28.73 -12.42
N ILE A 842 7.66 -28.38 -13.22
CA ILE A 842 6.34 -29.01 -13.20
C ILE A 842 6.40 -30.30 -14.01
N SER A 843 6.05 -31.41 -13.37
CA SER A 843 6.08 -32.76 -13.96
C SER A 843 4.69 -33.31 -14.27
N LYS A 844 3.64 -32.70 -13.68
CA LYS A 844 2.25 -33.13 -13.85
C LYS A 844 1.29 -31.93 -13.85
N ILE A 845 0.23 -32.00 -14.63
CA ILE A 845 -0.91 -31.06 -14.65
C ILE A 845 -2.17 -31.81 -14.20
N LYS A 846 -2.90 -31.26 -13.25
CA LYS A 846 -4.20 -31.77 -12.83
C LYS A 846 -5.32 -30.94 -13.46
N ILE A 847 -6.20 -31.58 -14.21
CA ILE A 847 -7.35 -30.94 -14.86
C ILE A 847 -8.50 -30.87 -13.85
N ASP A 848 -8.99 -29.66 -13.59
CA ASP A 848 -10.10 -29.45 -12.65
C ASP A 848 -11.37 -30.19 -13.07
N ARG A 849 -12.12 -30.62 -12.06
CA ARG A 849 -13.40 -31.33 -12.17
C ARG A 849 -14.42 -30.59 -13.02
N SER A 850 -14.42 -29.25 -13.07
CA SER A 850 -15.40 -28.49 -13.86
C SER A 850 -15.34 -28.87 -15.34
N PHE A 851 -14.13 -29.09 -15.87
CA PHE A 851 -13.94 -29.52 -17.26
C PHE A 851 -14.35 -30.98 -17.49
N ILE A 852 -14.23 -31.84 -16.48
CA ILE A 852 -14.59 -33.26 -16.58
C ILE A 852 -16.11 -33.43 -16.53
N THR A 853 -16.79 -32.64 -15.71
CA THR A 853 -18.23 -32.74 -15.49
C THR A 853 -19.02 -32.49 -16.78
N ASP A 854 -18.63 -31.46 -17.55
CA ASP A 854 -19.36 -31.04 -18.76
C ASP A 854 -18.90 -31.73 -20.05
N ALA A 855 -17.77 -32.45 -20.02
CA ALA A 855 -17.13 -33.03 -21.19
C ALA A 855 -18.04 -33.95 -22.04
N PRO A 856 -18.87 -34.84 -21.47
CA PRO A 856 -19.74 -35.71 -22.28
C PRO A 856 -20.77 -34.94 -23.12
N THR A 857 -21.20 -33.76 -22.67
CA THR A 857 -22.31 -33.02 -23.27
C THR A 857 -21.91 -31.75 -24.03
N HIS A 858 -20.66 -31.28 -23.88
CA HIS A 858 -20.21 -30.00 -24.44
C HIS A 858 -18.97 -30.15 -25.34
N PRO A 859 -19.13 -30.03 -26.68
CA PRO A 859 -18.01 -30.14 -27.63
C PRO A 859 -16.89 -29.13 -27.42
N GLN A 860 -17.21 -27.95 -26.87
CA GLN A 860 -16.22 -26.91 -26.53
C GLN A 860 -15.30 -27.38 -25.40
N THR A 861 -15.85 -28.00 -24.36
CA THR A 861 -15.08 -28.57 -23.24
C THR A 861 -14.13 -29.67 -23.73
N VAL A 862 -14.59 -30.52 -24.65
CA VAL A 862 -13.76 -31.55 -25.29
C VAL A 862 -12.58 -30.96 -26.07
N ALA A 863 -12.78 -29.82 -26.76
CA ALA A 863 -11.71 -29.13 -27.47
C ALA A 863 -10.65 -28.55 -26.51
N VAL A 864 -11.08 -28.02 -25.36
CA VAL A 864 -10.18 -27.54 -24.29
C VAL A 864 -9.37 -28.72 -23.73
N LEU A 865 -10.03 -29.81 -23.33
CA LEU A 865 -9.35 -31.02 -22.81
C LEU A 865 -8.31 -31.56 -23.79
N ARG A 866 -8.65 -31.64 -25.09
CA ARG A 866 -7.71 -32.07 -26.14
C ARG A 866 -6.49 -31.14 -26.23
N SER A 867 -6.70 -29.85 -26.09
CA SER A 867 -5.62 -28.86 -26.14
C SER A 867 -4.67 -29.02 -24.94
N ILE A 868 -5.21 -29.24 -23.74
CA ILE A 868 -4.43 -29.50 -22.52
C ILE A 868 -3.61 -30.78 -22.65
N LEU A 869 -4.23 -31.87 -23.13
CA LEU A 869 -3.53 -33.15 -23.34
C LEU A 869 -2.40 -33.01 -24.37
N THR A 870 -2.66 -32.30 -25.48
CA THR A 870 -1.65 -32.05 -26.52
C THR A 870 -0.49 -31.20 -25.97
N LEU A 871 -0.78 -30.21 -25.12
CA LEU A 871 0.22 -29.38 -24.46
C LEU A 871 1.09 -30.22 -23.51
N GLY A 872 0.47 -31.06 -22.67
CA GLY A 872 1.19 -31.95 -21.75
C GLY A 872 2.15 -32.88 -22.51
N ASP A 873 1.65 -33.55 -23.56
CA ASP A 873 2.47 -34.41 -24.42
C ASP A 873 3.64 -33.64 -25.06
N GLY A 874 3.39 -32.43 -25.55
CA GLY A 874 4.41 -31.58 -26.19
C GLY A 874 5.51 -31.09 -25.24
N LEU A 875 5.21 -30.93 -23.95
CA LEU A 875 6.16 -30.50 -22.92
C LEU A 875 6.77 -31.67 -22.12
N GLY A 876 6.33 -32.91 -22.38
CA GLY A 876 6.73 -34.07 -21.57
C GLY A 876 6.15 -34.05 -20.15
N ILE A 877 5.05 -33.32 -19.94
CA ILE A 877 4.35 -33.16 -18.66
C ILE A 877 3.18 -34.13 -18.61
N ARG A 878 3.07 -34.91 -17.52
CA ARG A 878 1.96 -35.85 -17.34
C ARG A 878 0.65 -35.10 -17.09
N VAL A 879 -0.48 -35.65 -17.51
CA VAL A 879 -1.79 -35.04 -17.29
C VAL A 879 -2.70 -36.02 -16.57
N ILE A 880 -3.28 -35.58 -15.46
CA ILE A 880 -4.26 -36.32 -14.67
C ILE A 880 -5.60 -35.59 -14.68
N ALA A 881 -6.70 -36.32 -14.88
CA ALA A 881 -8.05 -35.76 -14.82
C ALA A 881 -8.71 -36.00 -13.45
N GLU A 882 -9.28 -34.96 -12.85
CA GLU A 882 -9.91 -35.04 -11.54
C GLU A 882 -11.44 -35.08 -11.57
N GLY A 883 -12.03 -35.61 -10.49
CA GLY A 883 -13.48 -35.58 -10.32
C GLY A 883 -14.22 -36.50 -11.29
N ILE A 884 -13.61 -37.61 -11.73
CA ILE A 884 -14.27 -38.63 -12.55
C ILE A 884 -15.29 -39.37 -11.70
N GLU A 885 -16.59 -39.17 -11.97
CA GLU A 885 -17.69 -39.77 -11.23
C GLU A 885 -18.42 -40.86 -12.02
N THR A 886 -18.37 -40.84 -13.36
CA THR A 886 -19.10 -41.78 -14.22
C THR A 886 -18.18 -42.49 -15.22
N SER A 887 -18.55 -43.70 -15.64
CA SER A 887 -17.83 -44.43 -16.69
C SER A 887 -17.80 -43.68 -18.02
N GLU A 888 -18.87 -42.94 -18.34
CA GLU A 888 -18.94 -42.12 -19.55
C GLU A 888 -17.86 -41.01 -19.57
N GLN A 889 -17.60 -40.37 -18.43
CA GLN A 889 -16.51 -39.40 -18.31
C GLN A 889 -15.14 -40.06 -18.50
N ALA A 890 -14.93 -41.25 -17.92
CA ALA A 890 -13.69 -42.01 -18.10
C ALA A 890 -13.49 -42.43 -19.56
N ASP A 891 -14.53 -42.88 -20.24
CA ASP A 891 -14.50 -43.30 -21.65
C ASP A 891 -14.14 -42.13 -22.57
N VAL A 892 -14.72 -40.94 -22.34
CA VAL A 892 -14.39 -39.71 -23.08
C VAL A 892 -12.92 -39.33 -22.87
N LEU A 893 -12.42 -39.37 -21.64
CA LEU A 893 -11.03 -39.04 -21.32
C LEU A 893 -10.04 -40.02 -21.93
N ALA A 894 -10.33 -41.33 -21.85
CA ALA A 894 -9.53 -42.36 -22.48
C ALA A 894 -9.50 -42.20 -24.01
N ALA A 895 -10.64 -41.88 -24.64
CA ALA A 895 -10.73 -41.62 -26.08
C ALA A 895 -9.93 -40.37 -26.52
N LEU A 896 -9.74 -39.40 -25.61
CA LEU A 896 -8.92 -38.22 -25.85
C LEU A 896 -7.42 -38.46 -25.61
N GLY A 897 -7.03 -39.62 -25.08
CA GLY A 897 -5.63 -39.97 -24.77
C GLY A 897 -5.18 -39.60 -23.36
N CYS A 898 -6.09 -39.23 -22.46
CA CYS A 898 -5.76 -39.04 -21.05
C CYS A 898 -5.38 -40.38 -20.41
N ARG A 899 -4.23 -40.43 -19.71
CA ARG A 899 -3.67 -41.67 -19.15
C ARG A 899 -3.97 -41.85 -17.67
N GLU A 900 -3.94 -40.77 -16.91
CA GLU A 900 -4.09 -40.80 -15.46
C GLU A 900 -5.45 -40.18 -15.07
N GLY A 901 -6.07 -40.71 -14.03
CA GLY A 901 -7.30 -40.13 -13.50
C GLY A 901 -7.54 -40.39 -12.03
N GLN A 902 -8.40 -39.56 -11.45
CA GLN A 902 -8.82 -39.63 -10.06
C GLN A 902 -10.29 -39.24 -9.94
N GLY A 903 -11.04 -39.92 -9.07
CA GLY A 903 -12.44 -39.58 -8.84
C GLY A 903 -13.24 -40.66 -8.13
N TYR A 904 -14.50 -40.34 -7.84
CA TYR A 904 -15.41 -41.20 -7.07
C TYR A 904 -15.85 -42.46 -7.82
N LEU A 905 -15.68 -42.51 -9.15
CA LEU A 905 -15.85 -43.74 -9.93
C LEU A 905 -14.93 -44.87 -9.41
N TYR A 906 -13.70 -44.52 -9.06
CA TYR A 906 -12.70 -45.47 -8.57
C TYR A 906 -12.79 -45.64 -7.07
N SER A 907 -12.61 -44.54 -6.32
CA SER A 907 -12.75 -44.56 -4.87
C SER A 907 -12.97 -43.16 -4.33
N LYS A 908 -13.78 -43.08 -3.28
CA LYS A 908 -13.76 -41.94 -2.38
C LYS A 908 -12.44 -41.92 -1.59
N PRO A 909 -12.07 -40.78 -0.98
CA PRO A 909 -10.94 -40.75 -0.06
C PRO A 909 -11.15 -41.74 1.09
N ILE A 910 -10.13 -42.54 1.40
CA ILE A 910 -10.14 -43.59 2.42
C ILE A 910 -9.01 -43.41 3.43
N SER A 911 -9.12 -44.01 4.62
CA SER A 911 -8.06 -43.96 5.62
C SER A 911 -6.75 -44.56 5.13
N GLY A 912 -5.61 -44.09 5.64
CA GLY A 912 -4.28 -44.63 5.29
C GLY A 912 -4.16 -46.14 5.47
N LEU A 913 -4.67 -46.68 6.58
CA LEU A 913 -4.68 -48.13 6.83
C LEU A 913 -5.42 -48.91 5.74
N ALA A 914 -6.59 -48.43 5.31
CA ALA A 914 -7.37 -49.05 4.26
C ALA A 914 -6.62 -48.98 2.92
N PHE A 915 -6.09 -47.82 2.56
CA PHE A 915 -5.32 -47.63 1.34
C PHE A 915 -4.08 -48.54 1.30
N ARG A 916 -3.27 -48.55 2.37
CA ARG A 916 -2.11 -49.43 2.54
C ARG A 916 -2.46 -50.90 2.40
N SER A 917 -3.61 -51.32 2.94
CA SER A 917 -4.06 -52.71 2.84
C SER A 917 -4.44 -53.10 1.41
N ILE A 918 -5.03 -52.17 0.65
CA ILE A 918 -5.38 -52.37 -0.75
C ILE A 918 -4.12 -52.46 -1.61
N VAL A 919 -3.21 -51.48 -1.52
CA VAL A 919 -2.01 -51.46 -2.39
C VAL A 919 -1.03 -52.59 -2.11
N ASN A 920 -1.06 -53.18 -0.90
CA ASN A 920 -0.26 -54.37 -0.56
C ASN A 920 -0.99 -55.70 -0.84
N GLY A 921 -2.17 -55.69 -1.46
CA GLY A 921 -2.91 -56.92 -1.80
C GLY A 921 -3.50 -57.68 -0.60
N LEU A 922 -3.65 -57.01 0.55
CA LEU A 922 -4.20 -57.62 1.77
C LEU A 922 -5.74 -57.62 1.79
N VAL A 923 -6.36 -56.68 1.07
CA VAL A 923 -7.82 -56.51 0.99
C VAL A 923 -8.21 -56.13 -0.43
N ASN A 924 -9.36 -56.63 -0.90
CA ASN A 924 -9.92 -56.24 -2.19
C ASN A 924 -10.29 -54.75 -2.21
N PRO A 925 -10.05 -54.04 -3.32
CA PRO A 925 -10.43 -52.63 -3.45
C PRO A 925 -11.95 -52.43 -3.37
N PRO A 926 -12.42 -51.25 -2.94
CA PRO A 926 -13.84 -50.96 -2.73
C PRO A 926 -14.66 -50.90 -4.03
N SER A 927 -14.02 -50.54 -5.15
CA SER A 927 -14.61 -50.61 -6.48
C SER A 927 -14.07 -51.83 -7.23
N PRO A 928 -14.93 -52.61 -7.92
CA PRO A 928 -14.49 -53.73 -8.74
C PRO A 928 -13.65 -53.29 -9.95
N LEU A 929 -13.62 -51.99 -10.26
CA LEU A 929 -12.82 -51.42 -11.33
C LEU A 929 -11.35 -51.28 -10.92
N LEU A 930 -11.05 -51.01 -9.65
CA LEU A 930 -9.69 -50.76 -9.16
C LEU A 930 -8.84 -52.03 -9.22
N ARG A 931 -7.61 -51.89 -9.74
CA ARG A 931 -6.60 -52.94 -9.78
C ARG A 931 -5.34 -52.52 -9.03
N ILE A 932 -4.61 -53.51 -8.53
CA ILE A 932 -3.33 -53.31 -7.83
C ILE A 932 -2.23 -53.60 -8.85
N VAL A 933 -1.14 -52.81 -8.82
CA VAL A 933 0.05 -53.06 -9.64
C VAL A 933 0.59 -54.45 -9.30
N ALA A 934 0.76 -55.30 -10.32
CA ALA A 934 1.13 -56.71 -10.16
C ALA A 934 2.59 -56.92 -9.76
#